data_AF-A0ABC9WXF6-F1
#
_entry.id   AF-A0ABC9WXF6-F1
#
_cell.length_a   1.000
_cell.length_b   1.000
_cell.length_c   1.000
_cell.angle_alpha   90.00
_cell.angle_beta   90.00
_cell.angle_gamma   90.00
#
_symmetry.space_group_name_H-M   'P 1'
#
loop_
_entity.id
_entity.type
_entity.pdbx_description
1 polymer ?
#
loop_
_entity_poly.entity_id
_entity_poly.type
_entity_poly.pdbx_seq_one_letter_code
_entity_poly.pdbx_strand_id
1 'polypeptide(L)'
;MPSERKLNVPATRAEAGDLRITIIAPLRRSKEHSNPNATVNGAKLTRKPDGNSFNVTAVASEVEDQIGSRGKACIVCSVAEVNTVAGKFKQDTVPESFSNRALANHKSEIAHRYNDLKEETFKAVTMITFAQYLQRCSYDGLSKLVKDVVDLAQKCVANEDAPECTKSLPTIFLDEICQVEKLRDSYGAMADCCSKTDPERNECFLSFKVPQPDFVQPYQRPATDVICQQYNDDRVALLGHFIYTVARRNPFLYAPTILGLAADYEHALQSCCKESDIGTCLDEKATVIRERAKKLSLKQQYSCGILHKFGERTFKANKLALLSQKYPKAPFAEIIKILQDIKGIYKECCEGDMVECMDDRAELMTYMCSKQDVFSSKIKHCCEKPVVERSKCIIEAEFDDKPEDLPSLVEKYINDKEVCKSFEAGHDAFLSEFVYEYSRRHPEFSTQLILRITKGYETLLEKCCKTDNPADCYGNAQEELNNHIKETQDVVKTNCDLLNTHGEQDFLKALLIRYTKKMPQVSTETLLEIGKKMTSIGTKCCQLSEDKRLPCSEGYLSIVIQDMCRRQETTPINDNVSHCCSDSYAYRRPCFTAMGVDTKYVPPPFDPDMFNFDEKLCTAAPAEREIGQMKLLVNLIKRKPQMTEEQIKTIADGFTAMVDKCCKQSDIETCFGEEVASGEKYEENAMIMFAQYVQGGTLGKAVEMAEEVTGLAKRCAAAASDSLGCLKPLAPKVLKPVREDGLRQEHTCGILKKFGERTLKALKLAQISQKFPKADFVTVNKLVTDVANMHKDCCRGDTLQCMHDREDILHYVCTNHDIISSKIKKCCEKPLLQRSECIINAETDDKPADLSPHVREFIEDKGICDRFAQEKDTHVARLLMSFTKKMPQLTSAELIKFTKQMTAIGSKCCQLSQDKLLPCAEENLDLVLGEICRRHLTDPINPGVCHCCSSSYALRRPCLGKLEVDEHYVPLSLTPDLFTFREDLCTTEEETLQHKKQEMLINLIKYKPQITQEQLTSVTAAFAAMRERCCKDDDREACFAKEAGRNPDANFASGSSRFDSK
;
A
#
# COMPACT_ATOMS: atom_id res chain seq x y z
N MET A 1 57.03 44.87 3.20
CA MET A 1 57.67 45.21 4.50
C MET A 1 56.60 45.77 5.43
N PRO A 2 56.68 45.57 6.75
CA PRO A 2 57.14 44.33 7.40
C PRO A 2 56.23 43.87 8.56
N SER A 3 56.27 42.55 8.86
CA SER A 3 56.37 41.97 10.22
C SER A 3 55.14 42.06 11.18
N GLU A 4 54.92 41.17 12.15
CA GLU A 4 55.80 40.21 12.87
C GLU A 4 55.17 38.80 13.03
N ARG A 5 55.93 37.73 12.76
CA ARG A 5 56.50 36.71 13.70
C ARG A 5 55.48 35.71 14.29
N LYS A 6 55.57 34.39 14.02
CA LYS A 6 56.55 33.38 14.55
C LYS A 6 56.36 33.13 16.06
N LEU A 7 56.41 31.93 16.65
CA LEU A 7 56.85 30.54 16.32
C LEU A 7 56.07 29.61 17.31
N ASN A 8 55.89 28.28 17.17
CA ASN A 8 56.91 27.23 17.15
C ASN A 8 56.29 25.83 16.91
N VAL A 9 57.08 24.89 16.37
CA VAL A 9 56.83 23.43 16.21
C VAL A 9 58.17 22.75 16.51
N PRO A 10 58.27 21.72 17.39
CA PRO A 10 58.41 20.31 16.95
C PRO A 10 57.87 19.27 17.98
N ALA A 11 57.86 17.93 17.82
CA ALA A 11 57.87 16.91 16.75
C ALA A 11 58.32 15.57 17.43
N THR A 12 58.27 14.43 16.72
CA THR A 12 58.85 13.09 17.07
C THR A 12 58.14 12.25 18.16
N ARG A 13 58.12 10.90 18.16
CA ARG A 13 58.34 9.84 17.13
C ARG A 13 57.77 8.49 17.67
N ALA A 14 57.53 7.50 16.80
CA ALA A 14 56.93 6.20 17.09
C ALA A 14 57.78 5.21 17.92
N GLU A 15 57.15 4.23 18.61
CA GLU A 15 57.17 2.78 18.26
C GLU A 15 56.33 1.93 19.26
N ALA A 16 56.27 0.60 19.06
CA ALA A 16 55.21 -0.32 19.56
C ALA A 16 55.59 -1.18 20.80
N GLY A 17 54.61 -1.87 21.43
CA GLY A 17 54.89 -2.89 22.45
C GLY A 17 53.72 -3.44 23.30
N ASP A 18 53.09 -4.52 22.83
CA ASP A 18 52.55 -5.69 23.56
C ASP A 18 51.34 -5.71 24.54
N LEU A 19 50.71 -6.89 24.58
CA LEU A 19 49.51 -7.29 25.34
C LEU A 19 49.76 -7.59 26.83
N ARG A 20 48.70 -7.46 27.67
CA ARG A 20 48.34 -8.44 28.72
C ARG A 20 46.87 -8.36 29.17
N ILE A 21 46.29 -9.51 29.50
CA ILE A 21 44.88 -9.73 29.91
C ILE A 21 44.83 -10.10 31.42
N THR A 22 43.83 -9.66 32.21
CA THR A 22 43.19 -10.43 33.34
C THR A 22 41.92 -9.74 33.93
N ILE A 23 40.73 -10.26 33.58
CA ILE A 23 39.57 -10.73 34.38
C ILE A 23 39.14 -10.11 35.77
N ILE A 24 37.92 -9.51 35.79
CA ILE A 24 36.75 -9.55 36.75
C ILE A 24 36.81 -9.05 38.24
N ALA A 25 36.17 -7.88 38.50
CA ALA A 25 35.11 -7.48 39.50
C ALA A 25 35.19 -7.82 41.04
N PRO A 26 34.22 -7.43 41.92
CA PRO A 26 33.26 -6.28 41.98
C PRO A 26 33.27 -5.50 43.34
N LEU A 27 32.61 -4.32 43.46
CA LEU A 27 32.30 -3.71 44.78
C LEU A 27 30.94 -2.98 44.90
N ARG A 28 30.25 -3.19 46.03
CA ARG A 28 29.08 -2.45 46.56
C ARG A 28 29.50 -1.60 47.77
N ARG A 29 28.90 -0.41 47.94
CA ARG A 29 28.59 0.34 49.19
C ARG A 29 27.94 1.69 48.75
N SER A 30 26.80 2.22 49.19
CA SER A 30 26.22 2.44 50.54
C SER A 30 27.15 3.27 51.46
N LYS A 31 26.71 4.28 52.21
CA LYS A 31 25.38 4.72 52.70
C LYS A 31 25.55 6.08 53.42
N GLU A 32 24.52 6.91 53.57
CA GLU A 32 24.20 7.79 54.74
C GLU A 32 22.96 8.64 54.37
N HIS A 33 21.80 8.50 55.05
CA HIS A 33 21.36 9.16 56.30
C HIS A 33 20.99 10.64 56.08
N SER A 34 19.82 11.15 56.52
CA SER A 34 18.95 10.73 57.64
C SER A 34 17.43 10.95 57.43
N ASN A 35 16.63 10.27 58.27
CA ASN A 35 15.15 10.33 58.47
C ASN A 35 14.84 11.42 59.56
N PRO A 36 13.64 11.57 60.19
CA PRO A 36 12.25 11.15 59.86
C PRO A 36 11.14 12.23 60.10
N ASN A 37 9.88 11.89 59.76
CA ASN A 37 8.61 12.06 60.54
C ASN A 37 7.40 12.34 59.61
N ALA A 38 6.40 11.44 59.49
CA ALA A 38 5.23 11.23 60.39
C ALA A 38 4.12 12.30 60.15
N THR A 39 2.81 12.04 60.12
CA THR A 39 1.94 10.89 60.47
C THR A 39 0.55 11.15 59.84
N VAL A 40 -0.09 10.22 59.10
CA VAL A 40 -1.15 9.25 59.54
C VAL A 40 -2.60 9.80 59.66
N ASN A 41 -3.57 8.95 59.27
CA ASN A 41 -5.05 9.06 59.29
C ASN A 41 -5.73 9.89 58.17
N GLY A 42 -6.89 9.49 57.61
CA GLY A 42 -7.63 8.22 57.74
C GLY A 42 -9.16 8.34 57.65
N ALA A 43 -9.79 7.36 56.98
CA ALA A 43 -11.21 6.93 57.11
C ALA A 43 -12.35 7.54 56.23
N LYS A 44 -12.95 6.62 55.43
CA LYS A 44 -14.40 6.29 55.27
C LYS A 44 -15.36 7.05 54.32
N LEU A 45 -15.69 6.35 53.22
CA LEU A 45 -17.01 5.84 52.82
C LEU A 45 -18.26 6.78 52.84
N THR A 46 -18.94 6.94 51.68
CA THR A 46 -20.08 6.08 51.27
C THR A 46 -20.60 6.31 49.83
N ARG A 47 -21.01 5.20 49.19
CA ARG A 47 -22.07 4.97 48.16
C ARG A 47 -22.25 5.86 46.90
N LYS A 48 -21.93 5.24 45.75
CA LYS A 48 -22.66 5.20 44.44
C LYS A 48 -24.19 5.00 44.60
N PRO A 49 -25.05 5.18 43.56
CA PRO A 49 -24.78 5.12 42.09
C PRO A 49 -25.29 6.36 41.30
N ASP A 50 -25.14 6.53 39.98
CA ASP A 50 -24.15 6.21 38.91
C ASP A 50 -24.53 7.10 37.68
N GLY A 51 -23.92 7.12 36.48
CA GLY A 51 -22.92 6.27 35.84
C GLY A 51 -22.36 6.95 34.58
N ASN A 52 -22.42 6.30 33.40
CA ASN A 52 -21.92 6.77 32.08
C ASN A 52 -20.62 7.61 32.11
N SER A 53 -19.53 6.91 32.43
CA SER A 53 -18.20 7.15 31.85
C SER A 53 -18.25 6.96 30.31
N PHE A 54 -17.32 7.47 29.50
CA PHE A 54 -15.89 7.63 29.73
C PHE A 54 -15.30 8.92 29.12
N ASN A 55 -14.31 9.46 29.82
CA ASN A 55 -13.21 10.22 29.20
C ASN A 55 -11.94 9.86 29.99
N VAL A 56 -10.86 9.45 29.32
CA VAL A 56 -9.59 9.10 29.98
C VAL A 56 -8.49 10.05 29.52
N THR A 57 -8.12 10.94 30.43
CA THR A 57 -6.82 11.60 30.54
C THR A 57 -6.50 11.64 32.04
N ALA A 58 -5.25 11.65 32.52
CA ALA A 58 -3.96 11.57 31.84
C ALA A 58 -3.02 10.66 32.71
N VAL A 59 -1.75 10.90 33.04
CA VAL A 59 -0.87 12.09 33.07
C VAL A 59 0.57 11.61 32.86
N ALA A 60 1.36 12.35 32.09
CA ALA A 60 2.82 12.34 32.19
C ALA A 60 3.26 13.55 33.02
N SER A 61 4.27 13.41 33.86
CA SER A 61 4.83 14.53 34.63
C SER A 61 6.32 14.27 34.95
N GLU A 62 7.18 15.27 35.16
CA GLU A 62 7.15 16.72 34.85
C GLU A 62 8.57 17.24 35.12
N VAL A 63 8.96 18.35 34.47
CA VAL A 63 9.58 19.47 35.19
C VAL A 63 9.06 20.75 34.54
N GLU A 64 8.08 21.40 35.18
CA GLU A 64 7.78 22.81 34.97
C GLU A 64 8.49 23.65 36.03
N ASP A 65 8.85 24.89 35.65
CA ASP A 65 8.69 26.11 36.46
C ASP A 65 8.90 27.29 35.48
N GLN A 66 8.20 28.44 35.56
CA GLN A 66 7.44 28.99 36.67
C GLN A 66 6.45 30.08 36.18
N ILE A 67 5.36 30.33 36.93
CA ILE A 67 4.46 31.52 36.86
C ILE A 67 3.52 31.61 35.62
N GLY A 68 2.19 31.82 35.73
CA GLY A 68 1.36 31.92 36.94
C GLY A 68 -0.05 32.50 36.74
N SER A 69 -1.05 31.61 36.63
CA SER A 69 -2.45 31.79 37.09
C SER A 69 -3.50 32.60 36.29
N ARG A 70 -4.74 32.04 36.33
CA ARG A 70 -6.10 32.64 36.17
C ARG A 70 -6.72 32.87 34.79
N GLY A 71 -7.75 32.05 34.51
CA GLY A 71 -9.02 32.51 33.89
C GLY A 71 -9.43 31.84 32.57
N LYS A 72 -10.35 30.86 32.61
CA LYS A 72 -11.04 30.35 31.41
C LYS A 72 -12.41 31.02 31.24
N ALA A 73 -12.67 31.58 30.06
CA ALA A 73 -14.00 31.78 29.47
C ALA A 73 -13.86 31.84 27.94
N CYS A 74 -14.94 31.54 27.19
CA CYS A 74 -14.89 31.23 25.77
C CYS A 74 -15.25 32.40 24.82
N ILE A 75 -15.06 32.15 23.50
CA ILE A 75 -15.81 32.66 22.33
C ILE A 75 -15.22 33.87 21.53
N VAL A 76 -14.91 33.55 20.26
CA VAL A 76 -14.93 34.33 19.00
C VAL A 76 -13.75 35.25 18.60
N CYS A 77 -13.56 35.21 17.27
CA CYS A 77 -12.57 35.81 16.38
C CYS A 77 -12.11 37.25 16.64
N SER A 78 -10.86 37.54 16.24
CA SER A 78 -10.48 38.78 15.55
C SER A 78 -9.18 38.60 14.76
N VAL A 79 -9.14 39.10 13.53
CA VAL A 79 -7.93 39.32 12.74
C VAL A 79 -7.52 40.78 12.93
N ALA A 80 -6.34 41.06 13.50
CA ALA A 80 -5.52 42.26 13.26
C ALA A 80 -4.28 42.30 14.18
N GLU A 81 -3.28 43.11 13.78
CA GLU A 81 -2.16 43.63 14.59
C GLU A 81 -1.17 42.64 15.25
N VAL A 82 -0.10 42.28 14.51
CA VAL A 82 1.26 42.74 14.90
C VAL A 82 2.02 43.11 13.64
N ASN A 83 2.26 44.41 13.42
CA ASN A 83 3.11 44.90 12.34
C ASN A 83 4.07 45.96 12.89
N THR A 84 5.09 45.52 13.64
CA THR A 84 6.17 46.42 14.11
C THR A 84 7.49 45.69 14.33
N VAL A 85 8.59 46.36 13.98
CA VAL A 85 10.01 45.95 14.16
C VAL A 85 10.54 44.88 13.18
N ALA A 86 10.48 45.20 11.89
CA ALA A 86 11.48 44.79 10.90
C ALA A 86 11.78 45.95 9.93
N GLY A 87 12.12 47.12 10.48
CA GLY A 87 12.40 48.32 9.70
C GLY A 87 13.81 48.33 9.11
N LYS A 88 13.91 48.67 7.81
CA LYS A 88 15.13 48.86 6.98
C LYS A 88 15.78 47.58 6.43
N PHE A 89 15.35 47.16 5.25
CA PHE A 89 16.20 47.20 4.04
C PHE A 89 15.30 47.52 2.81
N LYS A 90 15.89 47.96 1.70
CA LYS A 90 15.18 48.69 0.63
C LYS A 90 14.18 47.83 -0.15
N GLN A 91 13.04 48.45 -0.50
CA GLN A 91 12.20 48.00 -1.62
C GLN A 91 12.90 48.34 -2.94
N ASP A 92 13.20 47.33 -3.74
CA ASP A 92 13.29 47.45 -5.19
C ASP A 92 12.18 46.58 -5.81
N THR A 93 11.49 47.15 -6.78
CA THR A 93 10.17 46.76 -7.33
C THR A 93 9.93 45.27 -7.56
N VAL A 94 8.94 44.71 -6.84
CA VAL A 94 8.18 43.51 -7.21
C VAL A 94 6.77 43.95 -7.63
N PRO A 95 6.25 43.58 -8.83
CA PRO A 95 4.88 43.91 -9.22
C PRO A 95 3.85 43.17 -8.36
N GLU A 96 2.75 43.82 -8.02
CA GLU A 96 1.65 43.22 -7.26
C GLU A 96 1.06 42.00 -7.99
N SER A 97 1.05 40.86 -7.30
CA SER A 97 0.42 39.62 -7.76
C SER A 97 -1.08 39.61 -7.44
N PHE A 98 -1.91 39.08 -8.33
CA PHE A 98 -3.35 38.91 -8.10
C PHE A 98 -3.68 38.03 -6.88
N SER A 99 -2.73 37.23 -6.38
CA SER A 99 -2.89 36.47 -5.13
C SER A 99 -3.19 37.33 -3.88
N ASN A 100 -3.00 38.66 -3.90
CA ASN A 100 -3.49 39.55 -2.83
C ASN A 100 -4.95 39.99 -3.00
N ARG A 101 -5.58 39.74 -4.16
CA ARG A 101 -7.04 39.84 -4.36
C ARG A 101 -7.81 38.60 -3.92
N ALA A 102 -7.17 37.44 -3.85
CA ALA A 102 -7.71 36.25 -3.16
C ALA A 102 -7.86 36.41 -1.63
N LEU A 103 -7.62 37.63 -1.11
CA LEU A 103 -7.89 38.08 0.27
C LEU A 103 -8.74 39.36 0.30
N ALA A 104 -9.20 39.84 -0.85
CA ALA A 104 -10.23 40.85 -1.00
C ALA A 104 -11.55 40.15 -1.31
N ASN A 105 -12.07 39.39 -0.34
CA ASN A 105 -13.39 38.73 -0.45
C ASN A 105 -14.40 39.72 -1.02
N HIS A 106 -14.99 39.41 -2.17
CA HIS A 106 -16.08 40.23 -2.68
C HIS A 106 -17.25 40.08 -1.73
N LYS A 107 -17.89 41.21 -1.40
CA LYS A 107 -18.97 41.25 -0.40
C LYS A 107 -20.10 40.28 -0.76
N SER A 108 -20.34 40.09 -2.06
CA SER A 108 -21.08 38.97 -2.60
C SER A 108 -20.35 38.34 -3.80
N GLU A 109 -19.79 37.14 -3.58
CA GLU A 109 -19.14 36.36 -4.65
C GLU A 109 -20.14 36.03 -5.78
N ILE A 110 -21.37 35.61 -5.45
CA ILE A 110 -22.37 35.29 -6.47
C ILE A 110 -22.76 36.50 -7.34
N ALA A 111 -22.82 37.70 -6.75
CA ALA A 111 -23.06 38.93 -7.52
C ALA A 111 -21.87 39.27 -8.44
N HIS A 112 -20.64 39.13 -7.93
CA HIS A 112 -19.42 39.35 -8.71
C HIS A 112 -19.35 38.38 -9.91
N ARG A 113 -19.44 37.07 -9.67
CA ARG A 113 -19.29 36.07 -10.75
C ARG A 113 -20.43 36.12 -11.77
N TYR A 114 -21.65 36.52 -11.37
CA TYR A 114 -22.75 36.78 -12.32
C TYR A 114 -22.48 38.00 -13.20
N ASN A 115 -21.93 39.08 -12.62
CA ASN A 115 -21.56 40.29 -13.36
C ASN A 115 -20.43 40.03 -14.35
N ASP A 116 -19.44 39.22 -14.01
CA ASP A 116 -18.25 38.99 -14.85
C ASP A 116 -18.54 37.97 -15.97
N LEU A 117 -19.12 36.81 -15.64
CA LEU A 117 -19.46 35.76 -16.61
C LEU A 117 -20.63 36.13 -17.56
N LYS A 118 -21.51 37.05 -17.14
CA LYS A 118 -22.83 37.35 -17.74
C LYS A 118 -23.83 36.18 -17.65
N GLU A 119 -25.11 36.51 -17.76
CA GLU A 119 -26.23 35.61 -17.48
C GLU A 119 -26.19 34.28 -18.26
N GLU A 120 -25.86 34.29 -19.56
CA GLU A 120 -25.82 33.08 -20.39
C GLU A 120 -24.73 32.10 -19.93
N THR A 121 -23.50 32.59 -19.76
CA THR A 121 -22.38 31.78 -19.24
C THR A 121 -22.67 31.32 -17.82
N PHE A 122 -23.15 32.20 -16.95
CA PHE A 122 -23.48 31.88 -15.56
C PHE A 122 -24.54 30.76 -15.49
N LYS A 123 -25.64 30.86 -16.26
CA LYS A 123 -26.64 29.78 -16.37
C LYS A 123 -26.03 28.46 -16.83
N ALA A 124 -25.19 28.50 -17.86
CA ALA A 124 -24.55 27.31 -18.41
C ALA A 124 -23.59 26.65 -17.40
N VAL A 125 -22.83 27.44 -16.63
CA VAL A 125 -21.92 26.93 -15.61
C VAL A 125 -22.67 26.42 -14.38
N THR A 126 -23.71 27.12 -13.92
CA THR A 126 -24.61 26.67 -12.86
C THR A 126 -25.29 25.33 -13.23
N MET A 127 -25.71 25.17 -14.49
CA MET A 127 -26.21 23.87 -15.01
C MET A 127 -25.12 22.79 -14.99
N ILE A 128 -23.87 23.13 -15.31
CA ILE A 128 -22.74 22.19 -15.18
C ILE A 128 -22.57 21.77 -13.72
N THR A 129 -22.47 22.70 -12.77
CA THR A 129 -22.32 22.42 -11.33
C THR A 129 -23.39 21.43 -10.86
N PHE A 130 -24.66 21.76 -11.05
CA PHE A 130 -25.76 20.88 -10.64
C PHE A 130 -25.74 19.53 -11.37
N ALA A 131 -25.47 19.49 -12.67
CA ALA A 131 -25.43 18.22 -13.41
C ALA A 131 -24.27 17.30 -12.97
N GLN A 132 -23.17 17.86 -12.45
CA GLN A 132 -22.04 17.09 -11.93
C GLN A 132 -22.27 16.55 -10.53
N TYR A 133 -22.98 17.26 -9.64
CA TYR A 133 -23.36 16.74 -8.32
C TYR A 133 -24.59 15.81 -8.42
N LEU A 134 -25.65 16.26 -9.09
CA LEU A 134 -26.94 15.57 -9.22
C LEU A 134 -27.03 14.78 -10.54
N GLN A 135 -26.11 13.83 -10.73
CA GLN A 135 -25.95 13.08 -11.98
C GLN A 135 -27.17 12.24 -12.41
N ARG A 136 -28.21 12.07 -11.57
CA ARG A 136 -29.44 11.31 -11.88
C ARG A 136 -30.63 12.18 -12.29
N CYS A 137 -30.64 13.46 -11.93
CA CYS A 137 -31.77 14.36 -12.17
C CYS A 137 -32.01 14.64 -13.67
N SER A 138 -33.26 14.95 -14.02
CA SER A 138 -33.66 15.38 -15.37
C SER A 138 -33.19 16.80 -15.67
N TYR A 139 -33.12 17.16 -16.96
CA TYR A 139 -32.76 18.51 -17.39
C TYR A 139 -33.72 19.55 -16.81
N ASP A 140 -35.03 19.30 -16.85
CA ASP A 140 -36.05 20.21 -16.30
C ASP A 140 -35.96 20.33 -14.77
N GLY A 141 -35.58 19.25 -14.09
CA GLY A 141 -35.36 19.24 -12.65
C GLY A 141 -34.19 20.14 -12.25
N LEU A 142 -33.08 20.07 -12.99
CA LEU A 142 -31.91 20.93 -12.74
C LEU A 142 -32.13 22.36 -13.24
N SER A 143 -32.91 22.57 -14.30
CA SER A 143 -33.23 23.91 -14.81
C SER A 143 -34.00 24.78 -13.81
N LYS A 144 -34.74 24.17 -12.88
CA LYS A 144 -35.35 24.87 -11.74
C LYS A 144 -34.28 25.38 -10.78
N LEU A 145 -33.41 24.49 -10.27
CA LEU A 145 -32.30 24.87 -9.39
C LEU A 145 -31.38 25.93 -10.01
N VAL A 146 -31.12 25.83 -11.32
CA VAL A 146 -30.37 26.86 -12.07
C VAL A 146 -31.08 28.20 -12.05
N LYS A 147 -32.41 28.21 -12.18
CA LYS A 147 -33.20 29.44 -12.04
C LYS A 147 -33.12 29.97 -10.61
N ASP A 148 -33.27 29.14 -9.60
CA ASP A 148 -33.27 29.56 -8.19
C ASP A 148 -31.93 30.28 -7.83
N VAL A 149 -30.79 29.73 -8.30
CA VAL A 149 -29.46 30.38 -8.16
C VAL A 149 -29.32 31.66 -8.99
N VAL A 150 -29.94 31.74 -10.17
CA VAL A 150 -29.91 32.96 -11.01
C VAL A 150 -30.76 34.09 -10.42
N ASP A 151 -31.96 33.77 -9.93
CA ASP A 151 -32.85 34.71 -9.28
C ASP A 151 -32.19 35.24 -7.99
N LEU A 152 -31.46 34.38 -7.24
CA LEU A 152 -30.58 34.79 -6.14
C LEU A 152 -29.43 35.70 -6.60
N ALA A 153 -28.72 35.34 -7.67
CA ALA A 153 -27.62 36.16 -8.20
C ALA A 153 -28.10 37.58 -8.58
N GLN A 154 -29.22 37.69 -9.29
CA GLN A 154 -29.84 38.97 -9.64
C GLN A 154 -30.26 39.78 -8.41
N LYS A 155 -30.80 39.11 -7.37
CA LYS A 155 -31.09 39.75 -6.08
C LYS A 155 -29.83 40.29 -5.41
N CYS A 156 -28.73 39.55 -5.44
CA CYS A 156 -27.47 39.95 -4.84
C CYS A 156 -26.77 41.10 -5.59
N VAL A 157 -26.88 41.14 -6.92
CA VAL A 157 -26.45 42.31 -7.73
C VAL A 157 -27.25 43.57 -7.37
N ALA A 158 -28.53 43.43 -6.99
CA ALA A 158 -29.34 44.56 -6.52
C ALA A 158 -29.08 44.95 -5.05
N ASN A 159 -28.63 44.01 -4.21
CA ASN A 159 -28.34 44.24 -2.80
C ASN A 159 -27.33 43.22 -2.22
N GLU A 160 -26.04 43.57 -2.24
CA GLU A 160 -24.96 42.72 -1.71
C GLU A 160 -24.98 42.55 -0.17
N ASP A 161 -25.74 43.37 0.57
CA ASP A 161 -25.86 43.30 2.04
C ASP A 161 -26.78 42.17 2.55
N ALA A 162 -27.51 41.46 1.68
CA ALA A 162 -28.43 40.43 2.12
C ALA A 162 -27.65 39.19 2.67
N PRO A 163 -28.07 38.56 3.79
CA PRO A 163 -27.31 37.49 4.44
C PRO A 163 -26.95 36.30 3.52
N GLU A 164 -27.86 35.95 2.60
CA GLU A 164 -27.68 34.91 1.60
C GLU A 164 -26.63 35.25 0.52
N CYS A 165 -26.34 36.53 0.29
CA CYS A 165 -25.42 36.99 -0.74
C CYS A 165 -23.95 36.94 -0.32
N THR A 166 -23.70 36.90 1.00
CA THR A 166 -22.35 36.81 1.60
C THR A 166 -21.83 35.36 1.70
N LYS A 167 -22.64 34.37 1.32
CA LYS A 167 -22.26 32.95 1.32
C LYS A 167 -21.25 32.64 0.21
N SER A 168 -20.39 31.65 0.45
CA SER A 168 -19.55 31.09 -0.60
C SER A 168 -20.41 30.43 -1.69
N LEU A 169 -19.93 30.43 -2.94
CA LEU A 169 -20.62 29.77 -4.05
C LEU A 169 -20.89 28.28 -3.76
N PRO A 170 -19.95 27.47 -3.23
CA PRO A 170 -20.23 26.08 -2.89
C PRO A 170 -21.33 25.97 -1.82
N THR A 171 -21.32 26.83 -0.79
CA THR A 171 -22.39 26.86 0.22
C THR A 171 -23.77 27.10 -0.43
N ILE A 172 -23.87 28.03 -1.38
CA ILE A 172 -25.12 28.31 -2.10
C ILE A 172 -25.58 27.08 -2.90
N PHE A 173 -24.72 26.49 -3.73
CA PHE A 173 -25.07 25.30 -4.52
C PHE A 173 -25.48 24.10 -3.65
N LEU A 174 -24.81 23.89 -2.52
CA LEU A 174 -25.10 22.77 -1.63
C LEU A 174 -26.36 23.01 -0.79
N ASP A 175 -26.66 24.26 -0.42
CA ASP A 175 -27.93 24.61 0.22
C ASP A 175 -29.12 24.29 -0.70
N GLU A 176 -29.06 24.68 -1.98
CA GLU A 176 -30.09 24.36 -2.99
C GLU A 176 -30.24 22.85 -3.23
N ILE A 177 -29.12 22.10 -3.30
CA ILE A 177 -29.16 20.63 -3.39
C ILE A 177 -29.89 20.02 -2.18
N CYS A 178 -29.68 20.58 -0.98
CA CYS A 178 -30.31 20.10 0.25
C CYS A 178 -31.82 20.44 0.38
N GLN A 179 -32.36 21.36 -0.44
CA GLN A 179 -33.80 21.63 -0.53
C GLN A 179 -34.55 20.64 -1.46
N VAL A 180 -33.85 19.76 -2.17
CA VAL A 180 -34.49 18.77 -3.06
C VAL A 180 -35.27 17.74 -2.24
N GLU A 181 -36.61 17.88 -2.21
CA GLU A 181 -37.54 17.06 -1.39
C GLU A 181 -37.27 15.54 -1.41
N LYS A 182 -36.84 15.01 -2.57
CA LYS A 182 -36.60 13.57 -2.80
C LYS A 182 -35.12 13.22 -2.98
N LEU A 183 -34.22 14.00 -2.38
CA LEU A 183 -32.77 13.75 -2.42
C LEU A 183 -32.42 12.37 -1.86
N ARG A 184 -32.99 11.99 -0.69
CA ARG A 184 -32.75 10.68 -0.07
C ARG A 184 -33.29 9.53 -0.91
N ASP A 185 -34.48 9.66 -1.49
CA ASP A 185 -35.07 8.64 -2.37
C ASP A 185 -34.21 8.39 -3.61
N SER A 186 -33.60 9.45 -4.16
CA SER A 186 -32.89 9.41 -5.44
C SER A 186 -31.39 9.07 -5.33
N TYR A 187 -30.76 9.45 -4.20
CA TYR A 187 -29.31 9.39 -3.97
C TYR A 187 -28.90 8.74 -2.63
N GLY A 188 -29.84 8.29 -1.80
CA GLY A 188 -29.55 7.54 -0.56
C GLY A 188 -28.68 8.31 0.42
N ALA A 189 -27.52 7.74 0.77
CA ALA A 189 -26.57 8.28 1.74
C ALA A 189 -26.00 9.67 1.38
N MET A 190 -26.11 10.11 0.12
CA MET A 190 -25.75 11.48 -0.27
C MET A 190 -26.55 12.53 0.49
N ALA A 191 -27.80 12.22 0.88
CA ALA A 191 -28.62 13.10 1.69
C ALA A 191 -28.10 13.27 3.14
N ASP A 192 -27.24 12.36 3.62
CA ASP A 192 -26.59 12.51 4.92
C ASP A 192 -25.54 13.65 4.91
N CYS A 193 -25.01 14.02 3.74
CA CYS A 193 -24.10 15.16 3.60
C CYS A 193 -24.74 16.48 4.05
N CYS A 194 -26.06 16.65 3.87
CA CYS A 194 -26.79 17.84 4.30
C CYS A 194 -26.80 18.07 5.82
N SER A 195 -26.42 17.07 6.62
CA SER A 195 -26.26 17.21 8.08
C SER A 195 -24.89 17.75 8.52
N LYS A 196 -23.94 17.89 7.58
CA LYS A 196 -22.57 18.37 7.82
C LYS A 196 -22.47 19.88 7.61
N THR A 197 -21.43 20.47 8.19
CA THR A 197 -20.98 21.84 7.90
C THR A 197 -20.04 21.89 6.71
N ASP A 198 -19.90 23.04 6.06
CA ASP A 198 -18.79 23.27 5.13
C ASP A 198 -17.48 23.45 5.95
N PRO A 199 -16.33 22.91 5.50
CA PRO A 199 -16.08 22.28 4.20
C PRO A 199 -16.42 20.78 4.11
N GLU A 200 -16.62 20.07 5.22
CA GLU A 200 -16.79 18.60 5.22
C GLU A 200 -18.05 18.14 4.46
N ARG A 201 -19.06 19.01 4.35
CA ARG A 201 -20.26 18.83 3.53
C ARG A 201 -19.92 18.78 2.04
N ASN A 202 -19.07 19.68 1.54
CA ASN A 202 -18.64 19.65 0.15
C ASN A 202 -17.81 18.39 -0.15
N GLU A 203 -16.84 18.06 0.71
CA GLU A 203 -16.05 16.82 0.57
C GLU A 203 -16.93 15.57 0.53
N CYS A 204 -17.95 15.51 1.40
CA CYS A 204 -18.97 14.47 1.40
C CYS A 204 -19.68 14.39 0.04
N PHE A 205 -20.20 15.50 -0.49
CA PHE A 205 -20.88 15.53 -1.79
C PHE A 205 -19.97 15.18 -2.97
N LEU A 206 -18.70 15.61 -2.95
CA LEU A 206 -17.71 15.24 -3.96
C LEU A 206 -17.45 13.73 -4.01
N SER A 207 -17.52 13.04 -2.86
CA SER A 207 -17.35 11.57 -2.80
C SER A 207 -18.43 10.78 -3.53
N PHE A 208 -19.62 11.36 -3.75
CA PHE A 208 -20.71 10.74 -4.51
C PHE A 208 -20.63 10.95 -6.04
N LYS A 209 -19.67 11.74 -6.54
CA LYS A 209 -19.46 11.97 -7.98
C LYS A 209 -18.88 10.72 -8.65
N VAL A 210 -19.69 10.02 -9.45
CA VAL A 210 -19.32 8.77 -10.15
C VAL A 210 -18.73 9.09 -11.53
N PRO A 211 -17.44 8.79 -11.81
CA PRO A 211 -16.88 8.92 -13.16
C PRO A 211 -17.54 7.93 -14.13
N GLN A 212 -17.99 8.39 -15.29
CA GLN A 212 -18.63 7.57 -16.33
C GLN A 212 -19.74 6.64 -15.79
N PRO A 213 -20.81 7.21 -15.20
CA PRO A 213 -21.87 6.44 -14.55
C PRO A 213 -22.64 5.56 -15.55
N ASP A 214 -22.78 4.28 -15.21
CA ASP A 214 -23.58 3.28 -15.92
C ASP A 214 -25.08 3.60 -15.95
N PHE A 215 -25.59 4.21 -14.89
CA PHE A 215 -26.98 4.68 -14.77
C PHE A 215 -27.31 5.87 -15.67
N VAL A 216 -26.33 6.49 -16.34
CA VAL A 216 -26.58 7.50 -17.38
C VAL A 216 -26.39 6.87 -18.76
N GLN A 217 -27.52 6.54 -19.40
CA GLN A 217 -27.57 5.96 -20.74
C GLN A 217 -26.63 6.68 -21.74
N PRO A 218 -26.04 5.99 -22.74
CA PRO A 218 -25.27 6.66 -23.79
C PRO A 218 -26.05 7.79 -24.46
N TYR A 219 -25.39 8.89 -24.84
CA TYR A 219 -26.06 9.94 -25.61
C TYR A 219 -26.45 9.40 -26.98
N GLN A 220 -27.75 9.38 -27.26
CA GLN A 220 -28.29 9.07 -28.58
C GLN A 220 -28.48 10.39 -29.32
N ARG A 221 -27.72 10.56 -30.42
CA ARG A 221 -27.93 11.67 -31.37
C ARG A 221 -29.33 11.52 -31.97
N PRO A 222 -30.18 12.57 -32.00
CA PRO A 222 -31.40 12.57 -32.81
C PRO A 222 -31.10 12.24 -34.29
N ALA A 223 -32.14 11.91 -35.05
CA ALA A 223 -32.01 11.71 -36.49
C ALA A 223 -31.45 12.97 -37.18
N THR A 224 -30.78 12.81 -38.32
CA THR A 224 -29.97 13.86 -38.96
C THR A 224 -30.78 15.04 -39.48
N ASP A 225 -32.00 14.77 -39.92
CA ASP A 225 -33.05 15.75 -40.22
C ASP A 225 -33.53 16.47 -38.95
N VAL A 226 -33.88 15.70 -37.91
CA VAL A 226 -34.39 16.22 -36.64
C VAL A 226 -33.38 17.13 -35.92
N ILE A 227 -32.09 16.79 -35.91
CA ILE A 227 -31.09 17.53 -35.14
C ILE A 227 -30.74 18.89 -35.77
N CYS A 228 -30.71 18.96 -37.10
CA CYS A 228 -30.50 20.20 -37.82
C CYS A 228 -31.74 21.09 -37.74
N GLN A 229 -32.94 20.51 -37.75
CA GLN A 229 -34.16 21.25 -37.43
C GLN A 229 -34.13 21.80 -36.00
N GLN A 230 -33.83 20.98 -34.99
CA GLN A 230 -33.73 21.42 -33.59
C GLN A 230 -32.71 22.54 -33.37
N TYR A 231 -31.57 22.51 -34.08
CA TYR A 231 -30.58 23.59 -34.02
C TYR A 231 -31.11 24.92 -34.59
N ASN A 232 -31.94 24.87 -35.63
CA ASN A 232 -32.59 26.05 -36.21
C ASN A 232 -33.79 26.55 -35.38
N ASP A 233 -34.56 25.62 -34.78
CA ASP A 233 -35.79 25.92 -34.03
C ASP A 233 -35.49 26.45 -32.62
N ASP A 234 -34.62 25.77 -31.84
CA ASP A 234 -34.15 26.22 -30.52
C ASP A 234 -32.71 25.78 -30.25
N ARG A 235 -31.79 26.60 -30.77
CA ARG A 235 -30.35 26.50 -30.54
C ARG A 235 -29.97 26.44 -29.06
N VAL A 236 -30.62 27.23 -28.21
CA VAL A 236 -30.21 27.41 -26.80
C VAL A 236 -30.59 26.17 -25.99
N ALA A 237 -31.80 25.63 -26.18
CA ALA A 237 -32.21 24.38 -25.57
C ALA A 237 -31.33 23.20 -26.03
N LEU A 238 -31.02 23.09 -27.32
CA LEU A 238 -30.17 22.01 -27.85
C LEU A 238 -28.76 22.03 -27.23
N LEU A 239 -28.12 23.19 -27.16
CA LEU A 239 -26.79 23.34 -26.54
C LEU A 239 -26.84 23.17 -25.02
N GLY A 240 -27.90 23.64 -24.36
CA GLY A 240 -28.15 23.40 -22.94
C GLY A 240 -28.27 21.91 -22.60
N HIS A 241 -29.03 21.15 -23.39
CA HIS A 241 -29.12 19.69 -23.28
C HIS A 241 -27.78 18.99 -23.53
N PHE A 242 -26.97 19.47 -24.48
CA PHE A 242 -25.61 18.96 -24.71
C PHE A 242 -24.70 19.19 -23.48
N ILE A 243 -24.68 20.40 -22.94
CA ILE A 243 -23.88 20.79 -21.77
C ILE A 243 -24.24 19.91 -20.57
N TYR A 244 -25.53 19.81 -20.23
CA TYR A 244 -26.06 18.92 -19.19
C TYR A 244 -25.64 17.45 -19.41
N THR A 245 -25.76 16.97 -20.65
CA THR A 245 -25.42 15.59 -21.05
C THR A 245 -23.93 15.29 -20.85
N VAL A 246 -23.05 16.20 -21.23
CA VAL A 246 -21.60 16.04 -21.06
C VAL A 246 -21.21 16.16 -19.58
N ALA A 247 -21.77 17.13 -18.85
CA ALA A 247 -21.49 17.39 -17.44
C ALA A 247 -21.82 16.17 -16.56
N ARG A 248 -23.05 15.64 -16.63
CA ARG A 248 -23.47 14.51 -15.78
C ARG A 248 -22.72 13.19 -16.04
N ARG A 249 -22.09 13.04 -17.21
CA ARG A 249 -21.22 11.89 -17.53
C ARG A 249 -19.76 12.12 -17.14
N ASN A 250 -19.34 13.36 -16.91
CA ASN A 250 -17.98 13.76 -16.61
C ASN A 250 -17.95 14.70 -15.38
N PRO A 251 -18.24 14.21 -14.16
CA PRO A 251 -18.47 15.06 -12.98
C PRO A 251 -17.22 15.77 -12.43
N PHE A 252 -16.04 15.51 -13.02
CA PHE A 252 -14.75 16.13 -12.70
C PHE A 252 -14.14 16.88 -13.90
N LEU A 253 -14.89 17.07 -14.99
CA LEU A 253 -14.44 17.85 -16.14
C LEU A 253 -14.81 19.31 -15.92
N TYR A 254 -13.81 20.20 -15.84
CA TYR A 254 -14.05 21.60 -15.52
C TYR A 254 -14.94 22.31 -16.55
N ALA A 255 -15.79 23.23 -16.08
CA ALA A 255 -16.78 23.92 -16.90
C ALA A 255 -16.24 24.57 -18.18
N PRO A 256 -15.10 25.31 -18.17
CA PRO A 256 -14.53 25.86 -19.40
C PRO A 256 -14.23 24.82 -20.50
N THR A 257 -14.00 23.53 -20.18
CA THR A 257 -13.92 22.51 -21.24
C THR A 257 -15.30 22.16 -21.77
N ILE A 258 -16.30 21.99 -20.91
CA ILE A 258 -17.66 21.59 -21.33
C ILE A 258 -18.26 22.65 -22.25
N LEU A 259 -18.08 23.93 -21.93
CA LEU A 259 -18.47 25.04 -22.81
C LEU A 259 -17.67 25.02 -24.13
N GLY A 260 -16.36 24.75 -24.08
CA GLY A 260 -15.53 24.61 -25.29
C GLY A 260 -15.92 23.43 -26.19
N LEU A 261 -16.43 22.34 -25.60
CA LEU A 261 -16.99 21.19 -26.34
C LEU A 261 -18.37 21.52 -26.92
N ALA A 262 -19.16 22.36 -26.25
CA ALA A 262 -20.43 22.84 -26.77
C ALA A 262 -20.23 23.77 -27.98
N ALA A 263 -19.23 24.64 -27.95
CA ALA A 263 -18.82 25.44 -29.12
C ALA A 263 -18.33 24.55 -30.28
N ASP A 264 -17.52 23.52 -30.00
CA ASP A 264 -17.11 22.56 -31.03
C ASP A 264 -18.30 21.80 -31.66
N TYR A 265 -19.29 21.49 -30.85
CA TYR A 265 -20.52 20.84 -31.29
C TYR A 265 -21.43 21.78 -32.09
N GLU A 266 -21.55 23.05 -31.68
CA GLU A 266 -22.22 24.08 -32.48
C GLU A 266 -21.55 24.27 -33.85
N HIS A 267 -20.23 24.38 -33.90
CA HIS A 267 -19.51 24.49 -35.19
C HIS A 267 -19.70 23.25 -36.06
N ALA A 268 -19.78 22.05 -35.48
CA ALA A 268 -20.11 20.83 -36.22
C ALA A 268 -21.51 20.90 -36.85
N LEU A 269 -22.52 21.38 -36.12
CA LEU A 269 -23.88 21.61 -36.65
C LEU A 269 -23.87 22.69 -37.75
N GLN A 270 -23.21 23.82 -37.52
CA GLN A 270 -23.09 24.94 -38.47
C GLN A 270 -22.43 24.55 -39.81
N SER A 271 -21.53 23.57 -39.81
CA SER A 271 -20.94 23.01 -41.04
C SER A 271 -21.79 21.86 -41.59
N CYS A 272 -22.04 20.81 -40.81
CA CYS A 272 -22.60 19.55 -41.32
C CYS A 272 -24.08 19.66 -41.72
N CYS A 273 -24.88 20.56 -41.12
CA CYS A 273 -26.27 20.76 -41.52
C CYS A 273 -26.44 21.43 -42.91
N LYS A 274 -25.34 21.73 -43.61
CA LYS A 274 -25.30 22.23 -45.00
C LYS A 274 -24.78 21.19 -45.99
N GLU A 275 -24.29 20.05 -45.51
CA GLU A 275 -23.73 18.96 -46.32
C GLU A 275 -24.84 18.03 -46.84
N SER A 276 -24.56 17.31 -47.93
CA SER A 276 -25.49 16.29 -48.45
C SER A 276 -25.55 15.03 -47.59
N ASP A 277 -24.45 14.67 -46.90
CA ASP A 277 -24.39 13.58 -45.92
C ASP A 277 -24.13 14.15 -44.52
N ILE A 278 -25.21 14.69 -43.96
CA ILE A 278 -25.25 15.24 -42.59
C ILE A 278 -24.83 14.18 -41.56
N GLY A 279 -25.18 12.91 -41.79
CA GLY A 279 -24.94 11.80 -40.86
C GLY A 279 -23.47 11.53 -40.67
N THR A 280 -22.79 11.18 -41.77
CA THR A 280 -21.34 10.91 -41.79
C THR A 280 -20.56 12.10 -41.26
N CYS A 281 -20.87 13.32 -41.73
CA CYS A 281 -20.20 14.54 -41.27
C CYS A 281 -20.32 14.71 -39.75
N LEU A 282 -21.53 14.61 -39.18
CA LEU A 282 -21.73 14.76 -37.74
C LEU A 282 -21.07 13.63 -36.92
N ASP A 283 -21.02 12.39 -37.42
CA ASP A 283 -20.40 11.26 -36.72
C ASP A 283 -18.86 11.38 -36.66
N GLU A 284 -18.23 11.88 -37.73
CA GLU A 284 -16.81 12.24 -37.73
C GLU A 284 -16.50 13.33 -36.69
N LYS A 285 -17.25 14.44 -36.71
CA LYS A 285 -17.04 15.54 -35.73
C LYS A 285 -17.31 15.08 -34.30
N ALA A 286 -18.37 14.31 -34.07
CA ALA A 286 -18.72 13.78 -32.75
C ALA A 286 -17.62 12.86 -32.18
N THR A 287 -16.95 12.09 -33.04
CA THR A 287 -15.82 11.24 -32.64
C THR A 287 -14.64 12.09 -32.15
N VAL A 288 -14.28 13.16 -32.88
CA VAL A 288 -13.22 14.10 -32.46
C VAL A 288 -13.56 14.79 -31.13
N ILE A 289 -14.79 15.27 -30.97
CA ILE A 289 -15.28 15.92 -29.74
C ILE A 289 -15.22 14.94 -28.55
N ARG A 290 -15.61 13.67 -28.75
CA ARG A 290 -15.61 12.63 -27.71
C ARG A 290 -14.20 12.29 -27.24
N GLU A 291 -13.25 12.08 -28.15
CA GLU A 291 -11.86 11.78 -27.78
C GLU A 291 -11.16 12.98 -27.13
N ARG A 292 -11.48 14.19 -27.58
CA ARG A 292 -11.06 15.45 -26.94
C ARG A 292 -11.58 15.56 -25.51
N ALA A 293 -12.87 15.28 -25.27
CA ALA A 293 -13.48 15.31 -23.94
C ALA A 293 -12.80 14.32 -22.98
N LYS A 294 -12.58 13.07 -23.42
CA LYS A 294 -11.84 12.05 -22.66
C LYS A 294 -10.43 12.53 -22.29
N LYS A 295 -9.67 13.03 -23.28
CA LYS A 295 -8.30 13.54 -23.12
C LYS A 295 -8.22 14.67 -22.08
N LEU A 296 -9.15 15.62 -22.10
CA LEU A 296 -9.18 16.75 -21.17
C LEU A 296 -9.65 16.35 -19.77
N SER A 297 -10.63 15.46 -19.67
CA SER A 297 -11.10 14.88 -18.39
C SER A 297 -9.97 14.15 -17.66
N LEU A 298 -9.24 13.28 -18.35
CA LEU A 298 -8.07 12.58 -17.79
C LEU A 298 -6.96 13.55 -17.37
N LYS A 299 -6.68 14.61 -18.13
CA LYS A 299 -5.70 15.65 -17.77
C LYS A 299 -6.12 16.46 -16.54
N GLN A 300 -7.42 16.72 -16.35
CA GLN A 300 -7.93 17.40 -15.16
C GLN A 300 -7.78 16.49 -13.94
N GLN A 301 -8.30 15.27 -14.00
CA GLN A 301 -8.20 14.29 -12.91
C GLN A 301 -6.74 13.99 -12.54
N TYR A 302 -5.84 13.95 -13.52
CA TYR A 302 -4.39 13.85 -13.28
C TYR A 302 -3.85 15.03 -12.47
N SER A 303 -4.23 16.26 -12.84
CA SER A 303 -3.79 17.48 -12.16
C SER A 303 -4.36 17.60 -10.74
N CYS A 304 -5.65 17.29 -10.55
CA CYS A 304 -6.28 17.19 -9.23
C CYS A 304 -5.59 16.13 -8.37
N GLY A 305 -5.28 14.96 -8.95
CA GLY A 305 -4.57 13.88 -8.27
C GLY A 305 -3.18 14.28 -7.79
N ILE A 306 -2.45 15.13 -8.51
CA ILE A 306 -1.17 15.69 -8.04
C ILE A 306 -1.40 16.64 -6.87
N LEU A 307 -2.34 17.60 -7.02
CA LEU A 307 -2.61 18.61 -6.00
C LEU A 307 -3.06 17.98 -4.67
N HIS A 308 -3.99 17.03 -4.73
CA HIS A 308 -4.51 16.31 -3.57
C HIS A 308 -3.48 15.36 -2.93
N LYS A 309 -2.73 14.58 -3.72
CA LYS A 309 -1.83 13.54 -3.19
C LYS A 309 -0.45 14.06 -2.76
N PHE A 310 0.07 15.08 -3.46
CA PHE A 310 1.44 15.58 -3.28
C PHE A 310 1.52 17.08 -2.93
N GLY A 311 0.38 17.73 -2.72
CA GLY A 311 0.27 19.11 -2.24
C GLY A 311 0.64 20.19 -3.27
N GLU A 312 0.44 21.45 -2.86
CA GLU A 312 0.69 22.63 -3.70
C GLU A 312 2.12 22.71 -4.23
N ARG A 313 3.15 22.37 -3.43
CA ARG A 313 4.56 22.47 -3.82
C ARG A 313 4.86 21.65 -5.09
N THR A 314 4.45 20.38 -5.08
CA THR A 314 4.64 19.45 -6.20
C THR A 314 3.82 19.87 -7.42
N PHE A 315 2.58 20.30 -7.20
CA PHE A 315 1.72 20.80 -8.27
C PHE A 315 2.32 22.04 -8.94
N LYS A 316 2.74 23.04 -8.15
CA LYS A 316 3.36 24.28 -8.63
C LYS A 316 4.64 23.98 -9.40
N ALA A 317 5.52 23.11 -8.88
CA ALA A 317 6.73 22.72 -9.60
C ALA A 317 6.43 22.06 -10.96
N ASN A 318 5.41 21.18 -11.04
CA ASN A 318 5.01 20.56 -12.31
C ASN A 318 4.45 21.57 -13.32
N LYS A 319 3.59 22.49 -12.88
CA LYS A 319 3.04 23.54 -13.74
C LYS A 319 4.10 24.56 -14.13
N LEU A 320 5.02 24.91 -13.24
CA LEU A 320 6.15 25.80 -13.51
C LEU A 320 7.03 25.24 -14.63
N ALA A 321 7.35 23.94 -14.59
CA ALA A 321 8.10 23.30 -15.66
C ALA A 321 7.37 23.41 -17.02
N LEU A 322 6.08 23.05 -17.06
CA LEU A 322 5.26 23.13 -18.28
C LEU A 322 5.16 24.56 -18.84
N LEU A 323 4.92 25.55 -17.97
CA LEU A 323 4.77 26.95 -18.36
C LEU A 323 6.09 27.53 -18.86
N SER A 324 7.20 27.16 -18.24
CA SER A 324 8.54 27.59 -18.64
C SER A 324 8.98 26.97 -19.97
N GLN A 325 8.58 25.73 -20.25
CA GLN A 325 8.76 25.10 -21.57
C GLN A 325 7.88 25.74 -22.66
N LYS A 326 6.64 26.11 -22.32
CA LYS A 326 5.67 26.64 -23.28
C LYS A 326 5.88 28.13 -23.59
N TYR A 327 6.32 28.90 -22.60
CA TYR A 327 6.55 30.35 -22.66
C TYR A 327 8.01 30.70 -22.33
N PRO A 328 9.02 30.10 -23.02
CA PRO A 328 10.41 30.14 -22.60
C PRO A 328 11.07 31.53 -22.72
N LYS A 329 10.44 32.49 -23.41
CA LYS A 329 10.85 33.90 -23.49
C LYS A 329 10.29 34.76 -22.36
N ALA A 330 9.21 34.34 -21.70
CA ALA A 330 8.55 35.12 -20.66
C ALA A 330 9.42 35.23 -19.39
N PRO A 331 9.50 36.39 -18.72
CA PRO A 331 10.27 36.56 -17.48
C PRO A 331 9.76 35.68 -16.34
N PHE A 332 10.66 35.24 -15.45
CA PHE A 332 10.33 34.40 -14.29
C PHE A 332 9.18 34.96 -13.44
N ALA A 333 9.15 36.27 -13.19
CA ALA A 333 8.10 36.93 -12.42
C ALA A 333 6.70 36.81 -13.06
N GLU A 334 6.60 36.88 -14.40
CA GLU A 334 5.33 36.69 -15.11
C GLU A 334 4.88 35.22 -15.06
N ILE A 335 5.82 34.28 -15.17
CA ILE A 335 5.53 32.85 -15.03
C ILE A 335 5.07 32.50 -13.61
N ILE A 336 5.74 33.03 -12.57
CA ILE A 336 5.36 32.81 -11.17
C ILE A 336 4.00 33.43 -10.86
N LYS A 337 3.66 34.58 -11.46
CA LYS A 337 2.32 35.18 -11.33
C LYS A 337 1.24 34.23 -11.87
N ILE A 338 1.30 33.88 -13.16
CA ILE A 338 0.29 32.98 -13.75
C ILE A 338 0.28 31.59 -13.09
N LEU A 339 1.40 31.17 -12.46
CA LEU A 339 1.47 29.93 -11.71
C LEU A 339 0.63 29.95 -10.42
N GLN A 340 0.56 31.08 -9.70
CA GLN A 340 -0.31 31.19 -8.53
C GLN A 340 -1.79 31.20 -8.98
N ASP A 341 -2.11 31.96 -10.02
CA ASP A 341 -3.46 32.04 -10.60
C ASP A 341 -3.92 30.64 -11.07
N ILE A 342 -3.05 29.90 -11.79
CA ILE A 342 -3.29 28.51 -12.18
C ILE A 342 -3.48 27.59 -10.97
N LYS A 343 -2.78 27.82 -9.86
CA LYS A 343 -2.98 27.02 -8.64
C LYS A 343 -4.37 27.26 -8.06
N GLY A 344 -4.82 28.52 -7.97
CA GLY A 344 -6.18 28.88 -7.54
C GLY A 344 -7.22 28.14 -8.38
N ILE A 345 -7.26 28.44 -9.68
CA ILE A 345 -8.16 27.83 -10.67
C ILE A 345 -8.21 26.30 -10.51
N TYR A 346 -7.07 25.62 -10.43
CA TYR A 346 -7.08 24.17 -10.26
C TYR A 346 -7.62 23.70 -8.91
N LYS A 347 -7.42 24.45 -7.82
CA LYS A 347 -8.04 24.15 -6.52
C LYS A 347 -9.57 24.24 -6.64
N GLU A 348 -10.11 25.37 -7.08
CA GLU A 348 -11.57 25.57 -7.26
C GLU A 348 -12.19 24.50 -8.17
N CYS A 349 -11.61 24.29 -9.36
CA CYS A 349 -12.08 23.30 -10.32
C CYS A 349 -12.04 21.85 -9.78
N CYS A 350 -11.14 21.54 -8.83
CA CYS A 350 -11.03 20.20 -8.22
C CYS A 350 -11.94 20.04 -6.99
N GLU A 351 -12.18 21.13 -6.25
CA GLU A 351 -13.14 21.22 -5.13
C GLU A 351 -14.60 21.35 -5.59
N GLY A 352 -14.83 21.49 -6.90
CA GLY A 352 -16.15 21.42 -7.52
C GLY A 352 -16.84 22.77 -7.70
N ASP A 353 -16.20 23.88 -7.33
CA ASP A 353 -16.67 25.21 -7.70
C ASP A 353 -16.37 25.45 -9.17
N MET A 354 -17.37 25.21 -10.01
CA MET A 354 -17.25 25.39 -11.45
C MET A 354 -17.45 26.84 -11.90
N VAL A 355 -18.06 27.69 -11.05
CA VAL A 355 -18.35 29.09 -11.35
C VAL A 355 -17.08 29.92 -11.17
N GLU A 356 -16.43 29.81 -10.01
CA GLU A 356 -15.14 30.46 -9.73
C GLU A 356 -14.04 29.95 -10.69
N CYS A 357 -13.92 28.62 -10.83
CA CYS A 357 -13.08 27.94 -11.83
C CYS A 357 -13.25 28.42 -13.28
N MET A 358 -14.44 28.90 -13.66
CA MET A 358 -14.68 29.47 -14.99
C MET A 358 -14.23 30.93 -15.07
N ASP A 359 -14.52 31.71 -14.04
CA ASP A 359 -14.31 33.16 -14.02
C ASP A 359 -12.84 33.53 -13.85
N ASP A 360 -12.17 33.00 -12.82
CA ASP A 360 -10.73 33.19 -12.58
C ASP A 360 -9.89 32.72 -13.78
N ARG A 361 -10.37 31.69 -14.49
CA ARG A 361 -9.76 31.24 -15.74
C ARG A 361 -10.01 32.20 -16.90
N ALA A 362 -11.20 32.80 -17.00
CA ALA A 362 -11.48 33.83 -17.99
C ALA A 362 -10.65 35.10 -17.74
N GLU A 363 -10.43 35.47 -16.48
CA GLU A 363 -9.52 36.56 -16.08
C GLU A 363 -8.07 36.22 -16.47
N LEU A 364 -7.55 35.05 -16.05
CA LEU A 364 -6.20 34.61 -16.42
C LEU A 364 -5.96 34.66 -17.93
N MET A 365 -6.90 34.16 -18.74
CA MET A 365 -6.76 34.18 -20.19
C MET A 365 -6.83 35.60 -20.77
N THR A 366 -7.56 36.51 -20.12
CA THR A 366 -7.56 37.94 -20.45
C THR A 366 -6.21 38.60 -20.09
N TYR A 367 -5.64 38.27 -18.93
CA TYR A 367 -4.32 38.73 -18.51
C TYR A 367 -3.22 38.25 -19.47
N MET A 368 -3.23 36.98 -19.84
CA MET A 368 -2.27 36.43 -20.80
C MET A 368 -2.37 37.10 -22.17
N CYS A 369 -3.59 37.45 -22.62
CA CYS A 369 -3.78 38.16 -23.87
C CYS A 369 -3.37 39.64 -23.82
N SER A 370 -3.57 40.34 -22.70
CA SER A 370 -3.07 41.71 -22.54
C SER A 370 -1.53 41.81 -22.56
N LYS A 371 -0.84 40.67 -22.34
CA LYS A 371 0.61 40.51 -22.43
C LYS A 371 1.04 39.44 -23.44
N GLN A 372 0.27 39.24 -24.52
CA GLN A 372 0.52 38.15 -25.48
C GLN A 372 1.96 38.12 -26.04
N ASP A 373 2.54 39.30 -26.34
CA ASP A 373 3.91 39.46 -26.83
C ASP A 373 4.99 39.10 -25.80
N VAL A 374 4.67 39.12 -24.50
CA VAL A 374 5.56 38.69 -23.41
C VAL A 374 5.53 37.17 -23.25
N PHE A 375 4.36 36.54 -23.45
CA PHE A 375 4.18 35.11 -23.23
C PHE A 375 4.57 34.25 -24.43
N SER A 376 4.01 34.50 -25.63
CA SER A 376 4.29 33.68 -26.82
C SER A 376 3.77 34.31 -28.11
N SER A 377 4.56 34.18 -29.19
CA SER A 377 4.10 34.49 -30.55
C SER A 377 2.92 33.61 -30.99
N LYS A 378 2.85 32.37 -30.47
CA LYS A 378 1.90 31.33 -30.89
C LYS A 378 0.47 31.55 -30.38
N ILE A 379 0.25 32.43 -29.39
CA ILE A 379 -1.09 32.65 -28.79
C ILE A 379 -1.88 33.83 -29.38
N LYS A 380 -1.30 34.64 -30.29
CA LYS A 380 -1.96 35.85 -30.82
C LYS A 380 -3.35 35.58 -31.42
N HIS A 381 -3.41 34.62 -32.34
CA HIS A 381 -4.67 34.17 -32.97
C HIS A 381 -5.70 33.59 -31.98
N CYS A 382 -5.27 33.19 -30.77
CA CYS A 382 -6.19 32.76 -29.71
C CYS A 382 -6.85 33.94 -28.99
N CYS A 383 -6.16 35.08 -28.88
CA CYS A 383 -6.64 36.25 -28.16
C CYS A 383 -7.75 37.02 -28.90
N GLU A 384 -7.90 36.76 -30.20
CA GLU A 384 -9.00 37.24 -31.05
C GLU A 384 -10.29 36.43 -30.88
N LYS A 385 -10.26 35.29 -30.17
CA LYS A 385 -11.41 34.39 -30.01
C LYS A 385 -12.32 34.76 -28.83
N PRO A 386 -13.61 34.35 -28.86
CA PRO A 386 -14.52 34.45 -27.72
C PRO A 386 -13.97 33.76 -26.46
N VAL A 387 -14.37 34.21 -25.27
CA VAL A 387 -13.82 33.79 -23.95
C VAL A 387 -13.65 32.28 -23.79
N VAL A 388 -14.69 31.52 -24.17
CA VAL A 388 -14.75 30.05 -24.09
C VAL A 388 -13.71 29.40 -25.02
N GLU A 389 -13.67 29.81 -26.29
CA GLU A 389 -12.74 29.29 -27.29
C GLU A 389 -11.29 29.72 -27.03
N ARG A 390 -11.07 30.98 -26.64
CA ARG A 390 -9.78 31.59 -26.32
C ARG A 390 -9.04 30.78 -25.27
N SER A 391 -9.73 30.44 -24.18
CA SER A 391 -9.20 29.61 -23.10
C SER A 391 -8.71 28.25 -23.61
N LYS A 392 -9.51 27.59 -24.44
CA LYS A 392 -9.17 26.33 -25.11
C LYS A 392 -7.94 26.50 -26.01
N CYS A 393 -7.91 27.55 -26.83
CA CYS A 393 -6.88 27.81 -27.82
C CYS A 393 -5.51 28.07 -27.16
N ILE A 394 -5.45 28.96 -26.16
CA ILE A 394 -4.20 29.27 -25.43
C ILE A 394 -3.60 28.00 -24.81
N ILE A 395 -4.43 27.12 -24.24
CA ILE A 395 -3.97 25.87 -23.61
C ILE A 395 -3.40 24.89 -24.65
N GLU A 396 -4.00 24.80 -25.83
CA GLU A 396 -3.60 23.86 -26.88
C GLU A 396 -2.58 24.41 -27.88
N ALA A 397 -2.31 25.72 -27.86
CA ALA A 397 -1.25 26.34 -28.65
C ALA A 397 0.10 25.64 -28.45
N GLU A 398 0.94 25.68 -29.47
CA GLU A 398 2.29 25.09 -29.42
C GLU A 398 3.20 25.85 -28.43
N PHE A 399 4.36 25.26 -28.13
CA PHE A 399 5.38 25.94 -27.35
C PHE A 399 6.02 27.04 -28.20
N ASP A 400 6.37 28.18 -27.59
CA ASP A 400 7.12 29.20 -28.30
C ASP A 400 8.58 28.78 -28.51
N ASP A 401 9.24 29.37 -29.50
CA ASP A 401 10.60 28.97 -29.88
C ASP A 401 11.59 29.22 -28.72
N LYS A 402 12.49 28.27 -28.46
CA LYS A 402 13.52 28.37 -27.41
C LYS A 402 14.36 29.64 -27.63
N PRO A 403 14.62 30.46 -26.60
CA PRO A 403 15.46 31.64 -26.74
C PRO A 403 16.89 31.25 -27.11
N GLU A 404 17.44 31.95 -28.10
CA GLU A 404 18.87 32.00 -28.39
C GLU A 404 19.57 32.80 -27.26
N ASP A 405 20.86 32.55 -27.01
CA ASP A 405 21.71 33.28 -26.05
C ASP A 405 21.33 33.22 -24.55
N LEU A 406 20.74 32.12 -24.07
CA LEU A 406 20.52 31.91 -22.63
C LEU A 406 21.83 31.65 -21.84
N PRO A 407 22.06 32.30 -20.69
CA PRO A 407 23.25 32.06 -19.85
C PRO A 407 23.42 30.61 -19.39
N SER A 408 24.68 30.23 -19.13
CA SER A 408 25.04 28.88 -18.68
C SER A 408 24.49 28.57 -17.28
N LEU A 409 23.79 27.44 -17.16
CA LEU A 409 23.36 26.94 -15.84
C LEU A 409 24.53 26.48 -14.98
N VAL A 410 25.61 25.98 -15.59
CA VAL A 410 26.79 25.49 -14.88
C VAL A 410 27.47 26.62 -14.12
N GLU A 411 27.54 27.82 -14.72
CA GLU A 411 28.15 28.99 -14.08
C GLU A 411 27.42 29.39 -12.79
N LYS A 412 26.08 29.42 -12.82
CA LYS A 412 25.24 29.85 -11.69
C LYS A 412 24.96 28.76 -10.65
N TYR A 413 24.76 27.51 -11.07
CA TYR A 413 24.28 26.43 -10.21
C TYR A 413 25.35 25.38 -9.85
N ILE A 414 26.57 25.49 -10.40
CA ILE A 414 27.67 24.53 -10.14
C ILE A 414 29.00 25.24 -9.85
N ASN A 415 29.37 26.29 -10.57
CA ASN A 415 30.66 26.97 -10.40
C ASN A 415 30.62 28.11 -9.36
N ASP A 416 29.45 28.70 -9.10
CA ASP A 416 29.29 29.74 -8.08
C ASP A 416 29.41 29.14 -6.67
N LYS A 417 30.37 29.64 -5.89
CA LYS A 417 30.64 29.18 -4.52
C LYS A 417 29.52 29.55 -3.54
N GLU A 418 28.71 30.55 -3.87
CA GLU A 418 27.60 31.05 -3.04
C GLU A 418 26.28 30.29 -3.30
N VAL A 419 26.29 29.19 -4.07
CA VAL A 419 25.12 28.31 -4.31
C VAL A 419 24.44 27.89 -3.00
N CYS A 420 25.20 27.40 -2.01
CA CYS A 420 24.64 26.95 -0.73
C CYS A 420 24.00 28.09 0.06
N LYS A 421 24.61 29.28 0.08
CA LYS A 421 24.06 30.47 0.72
C LYS A 421 22.76 30.92 0.06
N SER A 422 22.68 30.84 -1.26
CA SER A 422 21.46 31.16 -2.02
C SER A 422 20.35 30.15 -1.79
N PHE A 423 20.69 28.86 -1.72
CA PHE A 423 19.80 27.75 -1.39
C PHE A 423 19.27 27.84 0.04
N GLU A 424 20.13 28.13 1.03
CA GLU A 424 19.75 28.26 2.44
C GLU A 424 18.94 29.53 2.73
N ALA A 425 19.24 30.63 2.05
CA ALA A 425 18.49 31.89 2.21
C ALA A 425 17.06 31.83 1.65
N GLY A 426 16.76 30.92 0.73
CA GLY A 426 15.50 30.92 -0.01
C GLY A 426 15.18 29.62 -0.74
N HIS A 427 15.30 28.48 -0.06
CA HIS A 427 15.17 27.11 -0.57
C HIS A 427 14.18 26.92 -1.74
N ASP A 428 12.89 27.18 -1.51
CA ASP A 428 11.84 26.97 -2.52
C ASP A 428 11.88 28.00 -3.65
N ALA A 429 12.36 29.23 -3.40
CA ALA A 429 12.52 30.25 -4.43
C ALA A 429 13.71 29.91 -5.36
N PHE A 430 14.84 29.49 -4.78
CA PHE A 430 16.03 29.05 -5.50
C PHE A 430 15.72 27.82 -6.38
N LEU A 431 15.04 26.81 -5.84
CA LEU A 431 14.62 25.64 -6.61
C LEU A 431 13.57 25.98 -7.67
N SER A 432 12.66 26.93 -7.41
CA SER A 432 11.69 27.39 -8.43
C SER A 432 12.40 28.09 -9.59
N GLU A 433 13.40 28.92 -9.32
CA GLU A 433 14.22 29.55 -10.36
C GLU A 433 15.01 28.50 -11.16
N PHE A 434 15.61 27.51 -10.49
CA PHE A 434 16.26 26.38 -11.16
C PHE A 434 15.29 25.61 -12.06
N VAL A 435 14.07 25.30 -11.60
CA VAL A 435 13.04 24.66 -12.44
C VAL A 435 12.72 25.52 -13.66
N TYR A 436 12.51 26.83 -13.50
CA TYR A 436 12.24 27.75 -14.61
C TYR A 436 13.37 27.76 -15.64
N GLU A 437 14.60 28.02 -15.19
CA GLU A 437 15.77 28.14 -16.07
C GLU A 437 16.13 26.79 -16.75
N TYR A 438 16.00 25.66 -16.05
CA TYR A 438 16.21 24.34 -16.64
C TYR A 438 15.10 24.02 -17.66
N SER A 439 13.84 24.23 -17.30
CA SER A 439 12.69 23.89 -18.16
C SER A 439 12.66 24.67 -19.47
N ARG A 440 12.89 25.99 -19.44
CA ARG A 440 12.88 26.83 -20.65
C ARG A 440 14.00 26.51 -21.63
N ARG A 441 15.06 25.83 -21.18
CA ARG A 441 16.16 25.32 -22.03
C ARG A 441 15.88 23.94 -22.59
N HIS A 442 14.97 23.17 -22.00
CA HIS A 442 14.74 21.76 -22.29
C HIS A 442 13.27 21.43 -22.61
N PRO A 443 12.67 21.98 -23.70
CA PRO A 443 11.35 21.58 -24.17
C PRO A 443 11.28 20.09 -24.59
N GLU A 444 12.43 19.47 -24.89
CA GLU A 444 12.58 18.06 -25.25
C GLU A 444 12.50 17.08 -24.07
N PHE A 445 12.44 17.57 -22.84
CA PHE A 445 12.27 16.74 -21.64
C PHE A 445 10.83 16.74 -21.14
N SER A 446 10.44 15.67 -20.46
CA SER A 446 9.16 15.65 -19.75
C SER A 446 9.25 16.53 -18.51
N THR A 447 8.11 17.10 -18.10
CA THR A 447 8.02 17.80 -16.80
C THR A 447 8.41 16.89 -15.63
N GLN A 448 8.21 15.57 -15.75
CA GLN A 448 8.54 14.57 -14.74
C GLN A 448 10.06 14.35 -14.62
N LEU A 449 10.78 14.32 -15.75
CA LEU A 449 12.24 14.25 -15.79
C LEU A 449 12.87 15.52 -15.20
N ILE A 450 12.37 16.69 -15.58
CA ILE A 450 12.84 17.97 -15.02
C ILE A 450 12.67 18.02 -13.49
N LEU A 451 11.52 17.56 -12.97
CA LEU A 451 11.32 17.47 -11.53
C LEU A 451 12.22 16.43 -10.85
N ARG A 452 12.59 15.35 -11.55
CA ARG A 452 13.54 14.36 -11.03
C ARG A 452 14.95 14.93 -10.93
N ILE A 453 15.38 15.66 -11.96
CA ILE A 453 16.64 16.41 -11.99
C ILE A 453 16.65 17.44 -10.85
N THR A 454 15.57 18.21 -10.71
CA THR A 454 15.41 19.19 -9.61
C THR A 454 15.48 18.51 -8.24
N LYS A 455 14.82 17.36 -8.05
CA LYS A 455 14.86 16.63 -6.76
C LYS A 455 16.22 16.01 -6.48
N GLY A 456 16.91 15.49 -7.49
CA GLY A 456 18.30 15.03 -7.37
C GLY A 456 19.22 16.18 -6.95
N TYR A 457 19.06 17.36 -7.54
CA TYR A 457 19.84 18.55 -7.22
C TYR A 457 19.54 19.09 -5.82
N GLU A 458 18.27 19.19 -5.42
CA GLU A 458 17.83 19.51 -4.05
C GLU A 458 18.53 18.58 -3.04
N THR A 459 18.48 17.26 -3.25
CA THR A 459 19.11 16.29 -2.33
C THR A 459 20.64 16.28 -2.38
N LEU A 460 21.26 16.65 -3.50
CA LEU A 460 22.70 16.89 -3.56
C LEU A 460 23.10 18.11 -2.73
N LEU A 461 22.37 19.23 -2.81
CA LEU A 461 22.63 20.42 -2.01
C LEU A 461 22.33 20.19 -0.51
N GLU A 462 21.22 19.53 -0.18
CA GLU A 462 20.87 19.12 1.20
C GLU A 462 21.99 18.32 1.88
N LYS A 463 22.82 17.61 1.10
CA LYS A 463 24.02 16.88 1.54
C LYS A 463 25.26 17.77 1.52
N CYS A 464 25.57 18.40 0.38
CA CYS A 464 26.85 19.08 0.15
C CYS A 464 27.01 20.38 0.95
N CYS A 465 25.95 21.14 1.17
CA CYS A 465 26.01 22.39 1.93
C CYS A 465 26.35 22.20 3.42
N LYS A 466 26.29 20.94 3.92
CA LYS A 466 26.68 20.55 5.29
C LYS A 466 28.11 20.01 5.39
N THR A 467 28.90 20.09 4.31
CA THR A 467 30.29 19.60 4.28
C THR A 467 31.29 20.76 4.44
N ASP A 468 32.52 20.45 4.85
CA ASP A 468 33.59 21.47 5.02
C ASP A 468 33.97 22.17 3.70
N ASN A 469 33.66 21.56 2.55
CA ASN A 469 33.91 22.13 1.23
C ASN A 469 32.73 21.83 0.28
N PRO A 470 31.64 22.61 0.35
CA PRO A 470 30.44 22.35 -0.44
C PRO A 470 30.67 22.40 -1.95
N ALA A 471 31.53 23.32 -2.42
CA ALA A 471 31.77 23.53 -3.85
C ALA A 471 32.38 22.31 -4.53
N ASP A 472 33.38 21.68 -3.90
CA ASP A 472 33.97 20.45 -4.43
C ASP A 472 32.97 19.26 -4.35
N CYS A 473 32.01 19.30 -3.42
CA CYS A 473 30.97 18.29 -3.28
C CYS A 473 29.88 18.40 -4.37
N TYR A 474 29.34 19.59 -4.64
CA TYR A 474 28.33 19.78 -5.70
C TYR A 474 28.93 20.00 -7.10
N GLY A 475 30.25 20.12 -7.25
CA GLY A 475 30.92 20.30 -8.54
C GLY A 475 30.60 19.21 -9.58
N ASN A 476 30.31 17.98 -9.13
CA ASN A 476 29.94 16.86 -10.00
C ASN A 476 28.42 16.78 -10.29
N ALA A 477 27.62 17.77 -9.88
CA ALA A 477 26.16 17.76 -10.05
C ALA A 477 25.72 17.44 -11.48
N GLN A 478 26.39 18.00 -12.49
CA GLN A 478 26.03 17.75 -13.89
C GLN A 478 26.13 16.27 -14.28
N GLU A 479 27.16 15.56 -13.80
CA GLU A 479 27.34 14.13 -14.07
C GLU A 479 26.27 13.29 -13.33
N GLU A 480 26.03 13.58 -12.05
CA GLU A 480 25.01 12.88 -11.26
C GLU A 480 23.61 13.04 -11.87
N LEU A 481 23.25 14.27 -12.28
CA LEU A 481 21.94 14.59 -12.86
C LEU A 481 21.75 14.04 -14.28
N ASN A 482 22.83 13.93 -15.07
CA ASN A 482 22.79 13.31 -16.40
C ASN A 482 22.35 11.84 -16.35
N ASN A 483 22.56 11.13 -15.24
CA ASN A 483 22.09 9.75 -15.08
C ASN A 483 20.55 9.64 -15.15
N HIS A 484 19.80 10.64 -14.67
CA HIS A 484 18.34 10.65 -14.78
C HIS A 484 17.85 10.85 -16.23
N ILE A 485 18.59 11.64 -17.01
CA ILE A 485 18.32 11.86 -18.44
C ILE A 485 18.57 10.55 -19.19
N LYS A 486 19.74 9.94 -18.99
CA LYS A 486 20.15 8.72 -19.66
C LYS A 486 19.21 7.54 -19.37
N GLU A 487 18.86 7.31 -18.10
CA GLU A 487 17.87 6.30 -17.70
C GLU A 487 16.53 6.49 -18.43
N THR A 488 16.08 7.74 -18.56
CA THR A 488 14.80 8.05 -19.21
C THR A 488 14.87 7.83 -20.72
N GLN A 489 15.97 8.24 -21.36
CA GLN A 489 16.22 8.01 -22.78
C GLN A 489 16.32 6.51 -23.09
N ASP A 490 17.07 5.75 -22.31
CA ASP A 490 17.24 4.30 -22.48
C ASP A 490 15.91 3.54 -22.32
N VAL A 491 15.08 3.91 -21.34
CA VAL A 491 13.74 3.33 -21.17
C VAL A 491 12.83 3.64 -22.36
N VAL A 492 12.77 4.91 -22.81
CA VAL A 492 11.93 5.30 -23.94
C VAL A 492 12.39 4.62 -25.23
N LYS A 493 13.70 4.63 -25.50
CA LYS A 493 14.32 3.97 -26.65
C LYS A 493 14.01 2.47 -26.67
N THR A 494 14.31 1.75 -25.58
CA THR A 494 14.10 0.29 -25.49
C THR A 494 12.65 -0.11 -25.78
N ASN A 495 11.67 0.65 -25.27
CA ASN A 495 10.26 0.34 -25.51
C ASN A 495 9.80 0.72 -26.93
N CYS A 496 10.34 1.80 -27.52
CA CYS A 496 10.07 2.14 -28.92
C CYS A 496 10.73 1.18 -29.90
N ASP A 497 11.96 0.73 -29.64
CA ASP A 497 12.67 -0.25 -30.47
C ASP A 497 11.93 -1.60 -30.45
N LEU A 498 11.45 -2.04 -29.27
CA LEU A 498 10.60 -3.23 -29.12
C LEU A 498 9.30 -3.12 -29.94
N LEU A 499 8.60 -1.98 -29.86
CA LEU A 499 7.37 -1.73 -30.62
C LEU A 499 7.61 -1.67 -32.13
N ASN A 500 8.66 -0.96 -32.58
CA ASN A 500 8.97 -0.81 -34.00
C ASN A 500 9.45 -2.12 -34.64
N THR A 501 10.10 -3.00 -33.86
CA THR A 501 10.66 -4.27 -34.36
C THR A 501 9.62 -5.40 -34.37
N HIS A 502 8.72 -5.46 -33.37
CA HIS A 502 7.80 -6.58 -33.18
C HIS A 502 6.30 -6.21 -33.34
N GLY A 503 5.98 -4.92 -33.49
CA GLY A 503 4.60 -4.45 -33.66
C GLY A 503 3.78 -4.37 -32.37
N GLU A 504 2.56 -3.86 -32.51
CA GLU A 504 1.68 -3.50 -31.37
C GLU A 504 1.31 -4.69 -30.48
N GLN A 505 1.09 -5.86 -31.08
CA GLN A 505 0.60 -7.05 -30.38
C GLN A 505 1.67 -7.66 -29.49
N ASP A 506 2.90 -7.79 -29.98
CA ASP A 506 4.01 -8.32 -29.17
C ASP A 506 4.50 -7.31 -28.14
N PHE A 507 4.43 -6.01 -28.44
CA PHE A 507 4.61 -4.96 -27.43
C PHE A 507 3.56 -5.06 -26.31
N LEU A 508 2.28 -5.29 -26.66
CA LEU A 508 1.21 -5.53 -25.68
C LEU A 508 1.47 -6.79 -24.85
N LYS A 509 1.86 -7.92 -25.47
CA LYS A 509 2.23 -9.15 -24.75
C LYS A 509 3.38 -8.88 -23.76
N ALA A 510 4.44 -8.20 -24.19
CA ALA A 510 5.58 -7.85 -23.33
C ALA A 510 5.17 -6.96 -22.14
N LEU A 511 4.28 -5.99 -22.35
CA LEU A 511 3.69 -5.18 -21.29
C LEU A 511 2.86 -6.02 -20.32
N LEU A 512 2.00 -6.91 -20.82
CA LEU A 512 1.19 -7.81 -19.99
C LEU A 512 2.07 -8.74 -19.15
N ILE A 513 3.12 -9.33 -19.73
CA ILE A 513 4.09 -10.14 -19.00
C ILE A 513 4.74 -9.32 -17.89
N ARG A 514 5.29 -8.15 -18.23
CA ARG A 514 6.01 -7.27 -17.30
C ARG A 514 5.12 -6.81 -16.14
N TYR A 515 3.89 -6.38 -16.42
CA TYR A 515 2.99 -5.83 -15.40
C TYR A 515 2.23 -6.91 -14.62
N THR A 516 1.88 -8.06 -15.22
CA THR A 516 1.26 -9.17 -14.46
C THR A 516 2.22 -9.71 -13.40
N LYS A 517 3.52 -9.77 -13.68
CA LYS A 517 4.55 -10.13 -12.69
C LYS A 517 4.64 -9.14 -11.52
N LYS A 518 4.55 -7.84 -11.83
CA LYS A 518 4.65 -6.71 -10.88
C LYS A 518 3.41 -6.53 -9.99
N MET A 519 2.23 -6.82 -10.52
CA MET A 519 0.95 -6.59 -9.86
C MET A 519 -0.09 -7.70 -10.19
N PRO A 520 0.20 -8.97 -9.85
CA PRO A 520 -0.64 -10.12 -10.17
C PRO A 520 -2.04 -10.11 -9.52
N GLN A 521 -2.26 -9.25 -8.51
CA GLN A 521 -3.57 -9.01 -7.88
C GLN A 521 -4.57 -8.29 -8.81
N VAL A 522 -4.09 -7.51 -9.79
CA VAL A 522 -4.96 -6.73 -10.68
C VAL A 522 -5.77 -7.66 -11.59
N SER A 523 -7.06 -7.38 -11.82
CA SER A 523 -7.90 -8.21 -12.69
C SER A 523 -7.34 -8.32 -14.11
N THR A 524 -7.60 -9.43 -14.78
CA THR A 524 -7.02 -9.71 -16.11
C THR A 524 -7.51 -8.70 -17.15
N GLU A 525 -8.76 -8.28 -17.02
CA GLU A 525 -9.42 -7.21 -17.78
C GLU A 525 -8.72 -5.85 -17.55
N THR A 526 -8.39 -5.52 -16.30
CA THR A 526 -7.69 -4.26 -15.97
C THR A 526 -6.25 -4.27 -16.47
N LEU A 527 -5.54 -5.41 -16.38
CA LEU A 527 -4.20 -5.56 -16.96
C LEU A 527 -4.23 -5.36 -18.49
N LEU A 528 -5.24 -5.90 -19.18
CA LEU A 528 -5.48 -5.67 -20.61
C LEU A 528 -5.83 -4.22 -20.92
N GLU A 529 -6.66 -3.57 -20.11
CA GLU A 529 -7.00 -2.15 -20.26
C GLU A 529 -5.76 -1.26 -20.15
N ILE A 530 -4.93 -1.47 -19.11
CA ILE A 530 -3.68 -0.74 -18.86
C ILE A 530 -2.66 -1.03 -19.97
N GLY A 531 -2.48 -2.29 -20.35
CA GLY A 531 -1.59 -2.70 -21.44
C GLY A 531 -1.95 -2.01 -22.75
N LYS A 532 -3.23 -2.04 -23.15
CA LYS A 532 -3.70 -1.37 -24.38
C LYS A 532 -3.51 0.14 -24.34
N LYS A 533 -3.76 0.80 -23.19
CA LYS A 533 -3.43 2.22 -22.99
C LYS A 533 -1.93 2.48 -23.20
N MET A 534 -1.05 1.63 -22.65
CA MET A 534 0.41 1.77 -22.80
C MET A 534 0.89 1.50 -24.23
N THR A 535 0.33 0.51 -24.93
CA THR A 535 0.59 0.28 -26.37
C THR A 535 0.19 1.49 -27.21
N SER A 536 -1.00 2.05 -26.97
CA SER A 536 -1.47 3.27 -27.66
C SER A 536 -0.58 4.50 -27.42
N ILE A 537 0.09 4.58 -26.26
CA ILE A 537 1.11 5.62 -26.00
C ILE A 537 2.36 5.36 -26.83
N GLY A 538 2.82 4.11 -26.92
CA GLY A 538 3.94 3.71 -27.76
C GLY A 538 3.70 4.08 -29.23
N THR A 539 2.58 3.64 -29.81
CA THR A 539 2.26 3.87 -31.24
C THR A 539 2.18 5.36 -31.56
N LYS A 540 1.59 6.14 -30.65
CA LYS A 540 1.48 7.59 -30.78
C LYS A 540 2.80 8.34 -30.63
N CYS A 541 3.65 7.96 -29.67
CA CYS A 541 4.81 8.76 -29.29
C CYS A 541 6.12 8.31 -29.97
N CYS A 542 6.29 7.02 -30.28
CA CYS A 542 7.53 6.50 -30.87
C CYS A 542 7.75 6.98 -32.31
N GLN A 543 6.68 7.25 -33.05
CA GLN A 543 6.70 7.82 -34.40
C GLN A 543 7.07 9.31 -34.43
N LEU A 544 7.09 9.99 -33.27
CA LEU A 544 7.50 11.38 -33.18
C LEU A 544 9.03 11.52 -33.26
N SER A 545 9.47 12.72 -33.64
CA SER A 545 10.87 13.15 -33.57
C SER A 545 11.40 13.05 -32.13
N GLU A 546 12.72 12.89 -31.98
CA GLU A 546 13.34 12.57 -30.69
C GLU A 546 13.06 13.63 -29.61
N ASP A 547 12.99 14.91 -30.02
CA ASP A 547 12.63 16.06 -29.18
C ASP A 547 11.18 16.00 -28.65
N LYS A 548 10.28 15.29 -29.33
CA LYS A 548 8.85 15.18 -28.94
C LYS A 548 8.51 13.83 -28.32
N ARG A 549 9.33 12.80 -28.55
CA ARG A 549 9.11 11.43 -28.10
C ARG A 549 9.01 11.32 -26.58
N LEU A 550 10.02 11.83 -25.85
CA LEU A 550 10.14 11.73 -24.39
C LEU A 550 9.00 12.47 -23.65
N PRO A 551 8.70 13.77 -23.91
CA PRO A 551 7.59 14.47 -23.25
C PRO A 551 6.21 13.87 -23.62
N CYS A 552 6.06 13.32 -24.83
CA CYS A 552 4.86 12.57 -25.21
C CYS A 552 4.73 11.29 -24.35
N SER A 553 5.75 10.42 -24.36
CA SER A 553 5.64 9.09 -23.75
C SER A 553 5.51 9.16 -22.22
N GLU A 554 6.36 9.93 -21.53
CA GLU A 554 6.32 10.00 -20.07
C GLU A 554 5.13 10.84 -19.58
N GLY A 555 4.72 11.87 -20.33
CA GLY A 555 3.54 12.68 -20.02
C GLY A 555 2.25 11.86 -20.07
N TYR A 556 2.03 11.07 -21.14
CA TYR A 556 0.86 10.19 -21.22
C TYR A 556 0.95 8.99 -20.27
N LEU A 557 2.13 8.38 -20.10
CA LEU A 557 2.31 7.25 -19.17
C LEU A 557 2.00 7.67 -17.73
N SER A 558 2.37 8.89 -17.34
CA SER A 558 2.07 9.40 -16.00
C SER A 558 0.57 9.51 -15.70
N ILE A 559 -0.27 9.75 -16.72
CA ILE A 559 -1.73 9.74 -16.59
C ILE A 559 -2.24 8.31 -16.34
N VAL A 560 -1.72 7.31 -17.07
CA VAL A 560 -2.06 5.89 -16.87
C VAL A 560 -1.63 5.42 -15.48
N ILE A 561 -0.45 5.82 -15.01
CA ILE A 561 0.00 5.50 -13.65
C ILE A 561 -0.90 6.16 -12.60
N GLN A 562 -1.36 7.40 -12.80
CA GLN A 562 -2.30 8.04 -11.85
C GLN A 562 -3.66 7.34 -11.81
N ASP A 563 -4.21 6.87 -12.93
CA ASP A 563 -5.45 6.06 -12.98
C ASP A 563 -5.30 4.79 -12.11
N MET A 564 -4.21 4.04 -12.32
CA MET A 564 -3.86 2.89 -11.50
C MET A 564 -3.65 3.25 -10.01
N CYS A 565 -3.01 4.38 -9.69
CA CYS A 565 -2.83 4.82 -8.31
C CYS A 565 -4.14 5.22 -7.61
N ARG A 566 -5.14 5.73 -8.34
CA ARG A 566 -6.47 5.95 -7.77
C ARG A 566 -7.19 4.62 -7.49
N ARG A 567 -7.05 3.63 -8.37
CA ARG A 567 -7.57 2.27 -8.11
C ARG A 567 -6.92 1.62 -6.88
N GLN A 568 -5.61 1.83 -6.67
CA GLN A 568 -4.89 1.38 -5.47
C GLN A 568 -5.45 1.98 -4.16
N GLU A 569 -5.99 3.20 -4.19
CA GLU A 569 -6.57 3.86 -3.01
C GLU A 569 -7.93 3.26 -2.61
N THR A 570 -8.74 2.82 -3.58
CA THR A 570 -10.05 2.18 -3.33
C THR A 570 -9.97 0.66 -3.20
N THR A 571 -8.95 0.04 -3.82
CA THR A 571 -8.80 -1.41 -3.90
C THR A 571 -7.29 -1.73 -3.85
N PRO A 572 -6.72 -1.95 -2.66
CA PRO A 572 -5.28 -2.17 -2.51
C PRO A 572 -4.77 -3.35 -3.34
N ILE A 573 -3.79 -3.07 -4.21
CA ILE A 573 -3.19 -4.04 -5.12
C ILE A 573 -2.05 -4.77 -4.40
N ASN A 574 -0.98 -4.05 -4.05
CA ASN A 574 0.10 -4.53 -3.17
C ASN A 574 0.92 -3.37 -2.59
N ASP A 575 1.82 -3.68 -1.66
CA ASP A 575 2.65 -2.69 -0.97
C ASP A 575 3.61 -1.94 -1.90
N ASN A 576 4.13 -2.61 -2.94
CA ASN A 576 5.06 -2.00 -3.89
C ASN A 576 4.34 -0.93 -4.73
N VAL A 577 3.13 -1.23 -5.20
CA VAL A 577 2.26 -0.27 -5.90
C VAL A 577 1.86 0.87 -4.98
N SER A 578 1.47 0.57 -3.73
CA SER A 578 1.15 1.58 -2.71
C SER A 578 2.30 2.57 -2.47
N HIS A 579 3.52 2.05 -2.33
CA HIS A 579 4.75 2.83 -2.20
C HIS A 579 5.02 3.67 -3.45
N CYS A 580 5.11 3.07 -4.64
CA CYS A 580 5.36 3.82 -5.88
C CYS A 580 4.28 4.88 -6.18
N CYS A 581 3.05 4.68 -5.72
CA CYS A 581 1.98 5.66 -5.86
C CYS A 581 2.08 6.85 -4.90
N SER A 582 2.69 6.68 -3.72
CA SER A 582 2.61 7.65 -2.61
C SER A 582 3.94 8.31 -2.24
N ASP A 583 5.07 7.64 -2.51
CA ASP A 583 6.40 8.07 -2.05
C ASP A 583 6.90 9.37 -2.70
N SER A 584 7.00 9.38 -4.03
CA SER A 584 7.51 10.54 -4.77
C SER A 584 6.91 10.65 -6.16
N TYR A 585 6.33 11.81 -6.47
CA TYR A 585 5.78 12.10 -7.80
C TYR A 585 6.85 12.03 -8.92
N ALA A 586 8.05 12.58 -8.67
CA ALA A 586 9.12 12.65 -9.67
C ALA A 586 9.79 11.28 -9.95
N TYR A 587 9.84 10.40 -8.95
CA TYR A 587 10.40 9.05 -9.04
C TYR A 587 9.34 7.96 -9.26
N ARG A 588 8.05 8.30 -9.30
CA ARG A 588 6.93 7.38 -9.52
C ARG A 588 7.15 6.45 -10.73
N ARG A 589 7.44 6.99 -11.92
CA ARG A 589 7.67 6.16 -13.13
C ARG A 589 8.89 5.24 -12.97
N PRO A 590 10.09 5.72 -12.57
CA PRO A 590 11.21 4.85 -12.23
C PRO A 590 10.88 3.77 -11.20
N CYS A 591 10.11 4.09 -10.15
CA CYS A 591 9.67 3.12 -9.15
C CYS A 591 8.88 1.98 -9.81
N PHE A 592 7.85 2.29 -10.61
CA PHE A 592 7.10 1.29 -11.39
C PHE A 592 7.98 0.48 -12.36
N THR A 593 8.97 1.10 -13.00
CA THR A 593 9.98 0.41 -13.82
C THR A 593 10.80 -0.58 -12.99
N ALA A 594 11.26 -0.18 -11.80
CA ALA A 594 12.15 -0.95 -10.93
C ALA A 594 11.46 -2.05 -10.10
N MET A 595 10.13 -2.01 -9.92
CA MET A 595 9.42 -3.05 -9.13
C MET A 595 9.75 -4.47 -9.59
N GLY A 596 10.09 -5.36 -8.66
CA GLY A 596 10.26 -6.78 -8.93
C GLY A 596 8.94 -7.53 -9.11
N VAL A 597 9.03 -8.86 -9.13
CA VAL A 597 7.86 -9.74 -8.97
C VAL A 597 7.31 -9.59 -7.55
N ASP A 598 6.00 -9.57 -7.37
CA ASP A 598 5.42 -9.54 -6.01
C ASP A 598 5.59 -10.90 -5.30
N THR A 599 6.54 -10.96 -4.36
CA THR A 599 6.84 -12.17 -3.57
C THR A 599 5.82 -12.46 -2.47
N LYS A 600 4.87 -11.56 -2.21
CA LYS A 600 3.74 -11.76 -1.27
C LYS A 600 2.49 -12.30 -1.96
N TYR A 601 2.45 -12.30 -3.30
CA TYR A 601 1.31 -12.81 -4.04
C TYR A 601 1.18 -14.32 -3.88
N VAL A 602 0.02 -14.75 -3.41
CA VAL A 602 -0.38 -16.16 -3.38
C VAL A 602 -1.38 -16.37 -4.53
N PRO A 603 -1.06 -17.21 -5.53
CA PRO A 603 -2.02 -17.56 -6.57
C PRO A 603 -3.28 -18.19 -5.97
N PRO A 604 -4.48 -17.91 -6.51
CA PRO A 604 -5.71 -18.56 -6.07
C PRO A 604 -5.68 -20.09 -6.34
N PRO A 605 -6.66 -20.87 -5.85
CA PRO A 605 -6.84 -22.27 -6.26
C PRO A 605 -7.00 -22.41 -7.78
N PHE A 606 -6.55 -23.53 -8.37
CA PHE A 606 -6.76 -23.77 -9.80
C PHE A 606 -8.26 -23.78 -10.12
N ASP A 607 -8.61 -23.18 -11.24
CA ASP A 607 -9.97 -22.97 -11.70
C ASP A 607 -9.97 -23.35 -13.20
N PRO A 608 -10.59 -24.49 -13.58
CA PRO A 608 -10.64 -24.94 -14.97
C PRO A 608 -11.27 -23.92 -15.90
N ASP A 609 -12.25 -23.15 -15.43
CA ASP A 609 -13.03 -22.20 -16.24
C ASP A 609 -12.19 -20.98 -16.68
N MET A 610 -11.00 -20.79 -16.09
CA MET A 610 -10.00 -19.82 -16.56
C MET A 610 -9.26 -20.27 -17.83
N PHE A 611 -9.45 -21.52 -18.27
CA PHE A 611 -8.74 -22.21 -19.33
C PHE A 611 -9.74 -22.94 -20.27
N ASN A 612 -10.71 -22.21 -20.81
CA ASN A 612 -11.70 -22.78 -21.73
C ASN A 612 -11.09 -23.05 -23.11
N PHE A 613 -11.01 -24.33 -23.50
CA PHE A 613 -10.59 -24.80 -24.81
C PHE A 613 -11.81 -25.36 -25.57
N ASP A 614 -12.61 -24.48 -26.16
CA ASP A 614 -13.84 -24.83 -26.89
C ASP A 614 -13.76 -24.43 -28.38
N GLU A 615 -14.77 -24.83 -29.17
CA GLU A 615 -14.90 -24.51 -30.59
C GLU A 615 -14.86 -23.00 -30.89
N LYS A 616 -15.14 -22.13 -29.90
CA LYS A 616 -15.06 -20.67 -30.07
C LYS A 616 -13.62 -20.22 -30.36
N LEU A 617 -12.59 -20.94 -29.89
CA LEU A 617 -11.20 -20.68 -30.30
C LEU A 617 -10.98 -20.85 -31.81
N CYS A 618 -11.78 -21.69 -32.47
CA CYS A 618 -11.70 -21.98 -33.90
C CYS A 618 -12.64 -21.13 -34.76
N THR A 619 -13.70 -20.56 -34.18
CA THR A 619 -14.74 -19.81 -34.90
C THR A 619 -14.76 -18.31 -34.61
N ALA A 620 -14.21 -17.83 -33.48
CA ALA A 620 -14.14 -16.41 -33.14
C ALA A 620 -13.36 -15.57 -34.15
N ALA A 621 -13.56 -14.24 -34.17
CA ALA A 621 -12.78 -13.36 -35.03
C ALA A 621 -11.28 -13.35 -34.62
N PRO A 622 -10.32 -13.10 -35.52
CA PRO A 622 -8.89 -13.11 -35.19
C PRO A 622 -8.53 -12.24 -33.97
N ALA A 623 -9.10 -11.03 -33.88
CA ALA A 623 -8.89 -10.12 -32.75
C ALA A 623 -9.46 -10.65 -31.41
N GLU A 624 -10.52 -11.46 -31.45
CA GLU A 624 -11.09 -12.10 -30.26
C GLU A 624 -10.22 -13.27 -29.78
N ARG A 625 -9.67 -14.06 -30.72
CA ARG A 625 -8.69 -15.13 -30.42
C ARG A 625 -7.43 -14.57 -29.79
N GLU A 626 -6.88 -13.48 -30.33
CA GLU A 626 -5.72 -12.77 -29.76
C GLU A 626 -6.00 -12.27 -28.33
N ILE A 627 -7.19 -11.69 -28.08
CA ILE A 627 -7.58 -11.27 -26.72
C ILE A 627 -7.70 -12.49 -25.79
N GLY A 628 -8.26 -13.61 -26.26
CA GLY A 628 -8.32 -14.88 -25.52
C GLY A 628 -6.93 -15.39 -25.14
N GLN A 629 -6.00 -15.43 -26.10
CA GLN A 629 -4.59 -15.79 -25.88
C GLN A 629 -3.92 -14.88 -24.83
N MET A 630 -4.16 -13.57 -24.88
CA MET A 630 -3.60 -12.64 -23.90
C MET A 630 -4.22 -12.81 -22.51
N LYS A 631 -5.53 -13.12 -22.40
CA LYS A 631 -6.16 -13.47 -21.11
C LYS A 631 -5.55 -14.73 -20.52
N LEU A 632 -5.40 -15.78 -21.33
CA LEU A 632 -4.74 -17.03 -20.96
C LEU A 632 -3.31 -16.79 -20.47
N LEU A 633 -2.52 -15.99 -21.19
CA LEU A 633 -1.16 -15.61 -20.82
C LEU A 633 -1.10 -14.90 -19.46
N VAL A 634 -1.98 -13.93 -19.21
CA VAL A 634 -2.07 -13.22 -17.93
C VAL A 634 -2.48 -14.18 -16.81
N ASN A 635 -3.48 -15.03 -17.03
CA ASN A 635 -3.93 -16.00 -16.04
C ASN A 635 -2.81 -17.01 -15.69
N LEU A 636 -2.07 -17.50 -16.68
CA LEU A 636 -0.92 -18.38 -16.53
C LEU A 636 0.21 -17.71 -15.71
N ILE A 637 0.55 -16.46 -16.00
CA ILE A 637 1.57 -15.71 -15.24
C ILE A 637 1.08 -15.40 -13.83
N LYS A 638 -0.22 -15.22 -13.60
CA LYS A 638 -0.77 -15.18 -12.22
C LYS A 638 -0.59 -16.52 -11.51
N ARG A 639 -0.78 -17.67 -12.18
CA ARG A 639 -0.48 -18.99 -11.57
C ARG A 639 0.99 -19.13 -11.17
N LYS A 640 1.92 -18.61 -12.00
CA LYS A 640 3.35 -18.61 -11.68
C LYS A 640 4.02 -17.29 -12.08
N PRO A 641 4.06 -16.28 -11.19
CA PRO A 641 4.67 -14.98 -11.49
C PRO A 641 6.19 -15.06 -11.77
N GLN A 642 6.83 -16.14 -11.34
CA GLN A 642 8.26 -16.41 -11.54
C GLN A 642 8.59 -17.10 -12.87
N MET A 643 7.65 -17.18 -13.83
CA MET A 643 7.94 -17.76 -15.16
C MET A 643 8.99 -16.94 -15.92
N THR A 644 9.98 -17.62 -16.51
CA THR A 644 10.95 -16.98 -17.41
C THR A 644 10.31 -16.67 -18.77
N GLU A 645 10.94 -15.81 -19.59
CA GLU A 645 10.41 -15.46 -20.91
C GLU A 645 10.43 -16.66 -21.86
N GLU A 646 11.40 -17.56 -21.71
CA GLU A 646 11.50 -18.82 -22.46
C GLU A 646 10.37 -19.79 -22.08
N GLN A 647 10.02 -19.89 -20.79
CA GLN A 647 8.87 -20.68 -20.32
C GLN A 647 7.55 -20.14 -20.87
N ILE A 648 7.39 -18.82 -20.85
CA ILE A 648 6.22 -18.12 -21.42
C ILE A 648 6.12 -18.40 -22.92
N LYS A 649 7.22 -18.24 -23.66
CA LYS A 649 7.28 -18.49 -25.10
C LYS A 649 6.96 -19.95 -25.43
N THR A 650 7.59 -20.91 -24.76
CA THR A 650 7.38 -22.34 -25.01
C THR A 650 5.90 -22.74 -24.86
N ILE A 651 5.20 -22.20 -23.85
CA ILE A 651 3.78 -22.49 -23.64
C ILE A 651 2.90 -21.77 -24.66
N ALA A 652 3.24 -20.53 -25.07
CA ALA A 652 2.52 -19.82 -26.13
C ALA A 652 2.66 -20.50 -27.50
N ASP A 653 3.86 -20.96 -27.85
CA ASP A 653 4.14 -21.72 -29.07
C ASP A 653 3.37 -23.06 -29.07
N GLY A 654 3.38 -23.78 -27.93
CA GLY A 654 2.62 -25.04 -27.75
C GLY A 654 1.10 -24.85 -27.84
N PHE A 655 0.54 -23.82 -27.19
CA PHE A 655 -0.88 -23.47 -27.31
C PHE A 655 -1.27 -23.15 -28.76
N THR A 656 -0.43 -22.38 -29.46
CA THR A 656 -0.69 -22.02 -30.87
C THR A 656 -0.71 -23.28 -31.75
N ALA A 657 0.26 -24.17 -31.58
CA ALA A 657 0.31 -25.45 -32.31
C ALA A 657 -0.90 -26.36 -32.04
N MET A 658 -1.37 -26.41 -30.79
CA MET A 658 -2.58 -27.15 -30.40
C MET A 658 -3.84 -26.60 -31.08
N VAL A 659 -4.06 -25.27 -31.00
CA VAL A 659 -5.20 -24.61 -31.66
C VAL A 659 -5.15 -24.81 -33.17
N ASP A 660 -3.98 -24.63 -33.79
CA ASP A 660 -3.79 -24.85 -35.23
C ASP A 660 -4.03 -26.30 -35.65
N LYS A 661 -3.85 -27.27 -34.76
CA LYS A 661 -4.13 -28.69 -35.02
C LYS A 661 -5.61 -29.02 -34.88
N CYS A 662 -6.25 -28.58 -33.80
CA CYS A 662 -7.66 -28.90 -33.53
C CYS A 662 -8.65 -28.12 -34.38
N CYS A 663 -8.37 -26.85 -34.71
CA CYS A 663 -9.23 -26.09 -35.62
C CYS A 663 -9.20 -26.58 -37.07
N LYS A 664 -8.46 -27.65 -37.38
CA LYS A 664 -8.45 -28.35 -38.67
C LYS A 664 -9.13 -29.73 -38.62
N GLN A 665 -9.60 -30.17 -37.44
CA GLN A 665 -10.35 -31.43 -37.30
C GLN A 665 -11.85 -31.20 -37.52
N SER A 666 -12.56 -32.27 -37.88
CA SER A 666 -14.03 -32.26 -38.03
C SER A 666 -14.77 -32.34 -36.69
N ASP A 667 -14.10 -32.80 -35.63
CA ASP A 667 -14.61 -32.82 -34.26
C ASP A 667 -13.63 -32.05 -33.37
N ILE A 668 -13.95 -30.76 -33.20
CA ILE A 668 -13.05 -29.77 -32.58
C ILE A 668 -13.04 -29.93 -31.06
N GLU A 669 -14.20 -30.19 -30.44
CA GLU A 669 -14.36 -30.38 -29.00
C GLU A 669 -13.65 -31.66 -28.55
N THR A 670 -13.86 -32.79 -29.27
CA THR A 670 -13.12 -34.03 -28.98
C THR A 670 -11.63 -33.83 -29.19
N CYS A 671 -11.19 -33.10 -30.24
CA CYS A 671 -9.77 -32.80 -30.42
C CYS A 671 -9.19 -31.96 -29.28
N PHE A 672 -9.86 -30.91 -28.80
CA PHE A 672 -9.33 -30.15 -27.65
C PHE A 672 -9.32 -30.98 -26.37
N GLY A 673 -10.35 -31.81 -26.12
CA GLY A 673 -10.33 -32.80 -25.05
C GLY A 673 -9.14 -33.77 -25.16
N GLU A 674 -8.88 -34.28 -26.36
CA GLU A 674 -7.77 -35.19 -26.66
C GLU A 674 -6.40 -34.52 -26.69
N GLU A 675 -6.24 -33.24 -27.05
CA GLU A 675 -4.95 -32.53 -26.99
C GLU A 675 -4.66 -31.97 -25.60
N VAL A 676 -5.68 -31.71 -24.78
CA VAL A 676 -5.50 -31.45 -23.35
C VAL A 676 -5.16 -32.75 -22.61
N ALA A 677 -5.83 -33.87 -22.93
CA ALA A 677 -5.57 -35.17 -22.32
C ALA A 677 -4.32 -35.91 -22.88
N SER A 678 -4.00 -35.81 -24.17
CA SER A 678 -2.69 -36.22 -24.71
C SER A 678 -1.62 -35.16 -24.47
N GLY A 679 -2.05 -33.97 -24.11
CA GLY A 679 -1.31 -32.97 -23.35
C GLY A 679 -0.71 -33.54 -22.07
N GLU A 680 -1.24 -34.63 -21.50
CA GLU A 680 -0.59 -35.42 -20.42
C GLU A 680 0.76 -36.05 -20.86
N LYS A 681 1.17 -35.92 -22.12
CA LYS A 681 2.56 -36.14 -22.60
C LYS A 681 3.36 -34.86 -22.86
N TYR A 682 2.73 -33.75 -23.28
CA TYR A 682 3.38 -32.42 -23.20
C TYR A 682 3.63 -32.01 -21.74
N GLU A 683 2.91 -32.63 -20.82
CA GLU A 683 3.11 -32.59 -19.38
C GLU A 683 4.48 -33.10 -18.90
N GLU A 684 5.31 -33.79 -19.69
CA GLU A 684 6.70 -33.98 -19.21
C GLU A 684 7.44 -32.64 -18.98
N ASN A 685 6.96 -31.52 -19.55
CA ASN A 685 7.36 -30.17 -19.13
C ASN A 685 6.32 -29.43 -18.27
N ALA A 686 5.01 -29.74 -18.37
CA ALA A 686 3.95 -29.08 -17.58
C ALA A 686 3.56 -29.80 -16.26
N MET A 687 3.54 -31.12 -16.18
CA MET A 687 3.54 -31.90 -14.92
C MET A 687 4.84 -31.80 -14.13
N ILE A 688 5.96 -31.35 -14.69
CA ILE A 688 7.06 -30.88 -13.83
C ILE A 688 6.61 -29.70 -12.95
N MET A 689 5.52 -29.00 -13.31
CA MET A 689 4.80 -28.06 -12.44
C MET A 689 3.61 -28.70 -11.70
N PHE A 690 2.76 -29.52 -12.33
CA PHE A 690 1.58 -30.10 -11.65
C PHE A 690 1.91 -31.24 -10.65
N ALA A 691 2.93 -32.05 -10.89
CA ALA A 691 3.43 -33.05 -9.94
C ALA A 691 4.15 -32.44 -8.72
N GLN A 692 4.24 -31.11 -8.63
CA GLN A 692 4.60 -30.40 -7.39
C GLN A 692 3.39 -30.16 -6.46
N TYR A 693 2.15 -30.41 -6.94
CA TYR A 693 0.92 -30.06 -6.25
C TYR A 693 -0.01 -31.22 -5.85
N VAL A 694 0.09 -32.40 -6.48
CA VAL A 694 -0.85 -33.50 -6.22
C VAL A 694 -0.44 -34.35 -5.01
N GLN A 695 -1.37 -34.50 -4.06
CA GLN A 695 -1.20 -35.28 -2.84
C GLN A 695 -1.45 -36.78 -3.09
N GLY A 696 -0.39 -37.61 -3.01
CA GLY A 696 -0.50 -39.08 -2.87
C GLY A 696 0.04 -39.90 -4.05
N GLY A 697 1.15 -40.60 -3.84
CA GLY A 697 1.79 -41.50 -4.81
C GLY A 697 3.02 -42.20 -4.19
N THR A 698 3.34 -43.42 -4.62
CA THR A 698 4.14 -44.38 -3.83
C THR A 698 5.66 -44.39 -4.05
N LEU A 699 6.35 -45.03 -3.10
CA LEU A 699 7.81 -45.12 -2.91
C LEU A 699 8.63 -45.52 -4.17
N GLY A 700 8.04 -46.22 -5.15
CA GLY A 700 8.77 -46.80 -6.29
C GLY A 700 9.49 -45.76 -7.16
N LYS A 701 8.79 -44.71 -7.60
CA LYS A 701 9.39 -43.64 -8.44
C LYS A 701 10.46 -42.82 -7.71
N ALA A 702 10.52 -42.86 -6.38
CA ALA A 702 11.56 -42.17 -5.60
C ALA A 702 12.90 -42.94 -5.61
N VAL A 703 12.87 -44.26 -5.78
CA VAL A 703 14.09 -45.10 -5.90
C VAL A 703 14.73 -44.89 -7.26
N GLU A 704 13.93 -44.93 -8.33
CA GLU A 704 14.36 -44.75 -9.73
C GLU A 704 15.07 -43.40 -9.95
N MET A 705 14.48 -42.29 -9.45
CA MET A 705 15.12 -40.97 -9.49
C MET A 705 16.42 -40.87 -8.68
N ALA A 706 16.56 -41.61 -7.58
CA ALA A 706 17.78 -41.60 -6.78
C ALA A 706 18.94 -42.31 -7.50
N GLU A 707 18.63 -43.36 -8.27
CA GLU A 707 19.61 -44.09 -9.08
C GLU A 707 20.08 -43.25 -10.28
N GLU A 708 19.20 -42.51 -10.96
CA GLU A 708 19.57 -41.60 -12.05
C GLU A 708 20.50 -40.45 -11.60
N VAL A 709 20.18 -39.80 -10.48
CA VAL A 709 21.02 -38.72 -9.91
C VAL A 709 22.37 -39.25 -9.45
N THR A 710 22.40 -40.44 -8.82
CA THR A 710 23.65 -41.11 -8.45
C THR A 710 24.48 -41.49 -9.69
N GLY A 711 23.82 -41.88 -10.78
CA GLY A 711 24.46 -42.12 -12.07
C GLY A 711 25.07 -40.86 -12.68
N LEU A 712 24.38 -39.71 -12.62
CA LEU A 712 24.89 -38.44 -13.12
C LEU A 712 26.08 -37.93 -12.30
N ALA A 713 26.01 -38.01 -10.96
CA ALA A 713 27.11 -37.64 -10.08
C ALA A 713 28.38 -38.49 -10.34
N LYS A 714 28.25 -39.81 -10.52
CA LYS A 714 29.38 -40.70 -10.87
C LYS A 714 30.01 -40.37 -12.22
N ARG A 715 29.21 -39.98 -13.22
CA ARG A 715 29.72 -39.54 -14.54
C ARG A 715 30.53 -38.25 -14.44
N CYS A 716 30.13 -37.32 -13.57
CA CYS A 716 30.85 -36.06 -13.38
C CYS A 716 32.13 -36.18 -12.54
N ALA A 717 32.17 -37.09 -11.55
CA ALA A 717 33.36 -37.35 -10.74
C ALA A 717 34.49 -38.08 -11.50
N ALA A 718 34.19 -38.70 -12.66
CA ALA A 718 35.16 -39.46 -13.46
C ALA A 718 35.76 -38.67 -14.65
N ALA A 719 35.33 -37.42 -14.86
CA ALA A 719 35.80 -36.56 -15.95
C ALA A 719 36.83 -35.53 -15.44
N ALA A 720 37.84 -35.22 -16.25
CA ALA A 720 38.77 -34.13 -15.97
C ALA A 720 38.09 -32.77 -16.20
N SER A 721 37.58 -32.18 -15.10
CA SER A 721 37.09 -30.80 -14.87
C SER A 721 36.09 -30.13 -15.83
N ASP A 722 36.19 -30.30 -17.15
CA ASP A 722 35.66 -29.33 -18.13
C ASP A 722 34.52 -29.87 -19.02
N SER A 723 33.70 -30.78 -18.49
CA SER A 723 32.51 -31.31 -19.16
C SER A 723 31.27 -30.42 -18.91
N LEU A 724 30.69 -29.89 -19.98
CA LEU A 724 29.56 -28.93 -19.96
C LEU A 724 28.30 -29.43 -19.23
N GLY A 725 28.15 -30.75 -19.04
CA GLY A 725 27.03 -31.35 -18.30
C GLY A 725 27.18 -31.32 -16.78
N CYS A 726 28.40 -31.09 -16.28
CA CYS A 726 28.73 -31.13 -14.85
C CYS A 726 28.78 -29.75 -14.18
N LEU A 727 28.72 -28.69 -14.98
CA LEU A 727 28.70 -27.29 -14.55
C LEU A 727 27.27 -26.75 -14.37
N LYS A 728 26.23 -27.59 -14.54
CA LYS A 728 24.84 -27.25 -14.21
C LYS A 728 24.56 -27.55 -12.73
N PRO A 729 23.96 -26.61 -11.96
CA PRO A 729 23.53 -26.88 -10.59
C PRO A 729 22.55 -28.07 -10.54
N LEU A 730 22.96 -29.15 -9.87
CA LEU A 730 22.04 -30.19 -9.41
C LEU A 730 21.27 -29.63 -8.21
N ALA A 731 20.07 -29.12 -8.44
CA ALA A 731 19.16 -28.73 -7.36
C ALA A 731 18.61 -29.99 -6.66
N PRO A 732 18.99 -30.30 -5.40
CA PRO A 732 18.39 -31.41 -4.68
C PRO A 732 16.98 -30.99 -4.23
N LYS A 733 15.99 -31.83 -4.52
CA LYS A 733 14.67 -31.70 -3.88
C LYS A 733 14.77 -32.14 -2.40
N VAL A 734 13.69 -31.81 -1.66
CA VAL A 734 13.26 -32.44 -0.40
C VAL A 734 13.96 -31.94 0.88
N LEU A 735 13.19 -31.29 1.76
CA LEU A 735 12.64 -31.96 2.95
C LEU A 735 11.46 -31.18 3.54
N LYS A 736 10.42 -31.90 3.96
CA LYS A 736 9.54 -31.40 5.04
C LYS A 736 10.42 -31.25 6.28
N PRO A 737 10.20 -30.19 7.06
CA PRO A 737 10.20 -30.36 8.49
C PRO A 737 8.99 -31.19 8.90
N VAL A 738 9.27 -32.28 9.59
CA VAL A 738 8.53 -32.63 10.82
C VAL A 738 8.15 -31.31 11.51
N ARG A 739 6.87 -31.12 11.86
CA ARG A 739 6.18 -29.84 12.23
C ARG A 739 7.03 -28.73 12.90
N GLU A 740 8.07 -29.09 13.64
CA GLU A 740 8.97 -28.22 14.39
C GLU A 740 9.95 -27.38 13.54
N ASP A 741 10.72 -27.89 12.56
CA ASP A 741 11.72 -27.03 11.88
C ASP A 741 11.10 -26.00 10.92
N GLY A 742 9.88 -26.26 10.44
CA GLY A 742 9.11 -25.30 9.64
C GLY A 742 8.69 -24.12 10.50
N LEU A 743 8.21 -24.40 11.72
CA LEU A 743 7.96 -23.39 12.74
C LEU A 743 9.24 -22.67 13.16
N ARG A 744 10.39 -23.35 13.28
CA ARG A 744 11.70 -22.72 13.57
C ARG A 744 12.13 -21.76 12.45
N GLN A 745 11.95 -22.13 11.19
CA GLN A 745 12.27 -21.26 10.04
C GLN A 745 11.29 -20.07 9.95
N GLU A 746 9.98 -20.30 10.01
CA GLU A 746 8.98 -19.22 10.04
C GLU A 746 9.19 -18.24 11.21
N HIS A 747 9.52 -18.75 12.39
CA HIS A 747 9.80 -17.95 13.57
C HIS A 747 11.07 -17.12 13.40
N THR A 748 12.14 -17.71 12.85
CA THR A 748 13.38 -17.02 12.50
C THR A 748 13.14 -15.91 11.48
N CYS A 749 12.35 -16.18 10.42
CA CYS A 749 11.94 -15.17 9.44
C CYS A 749 11.06 -14.08 10.08
N GLY A 750 10.18 -14.45 11.02
CA GLY A 750 9.35 -13.51 11.79
C GLY A 750 10.18 -12.56 12.66
N ILE A 751 11.24 -13.05 13.31
CA ILE A 751 12.20 -12.21 14.05
C ILE A 751 12.93 -11.28 13.09
N LEU A 752 13.48 -11.82 12.00
CA LEU A 752 14.24 -11.05 11.02
C LEU A 752 13.39 -9.92 10.40
N LYS A 753 12.12 -10.21 10.06
CA LYS A 753 11.16 -9.26 9.49
C LYS A 753 10.70 -8.18 10.47
N LYS A 754 10.52 -8.51 11.76
CA LYS A 754 9.91 -7.59 12.75
C LYS A 754 10.91 -6.86 13.64
N PHE A 755 12.03 -7.49 13.97
CA PHE A 755 13.05 -6.95 14.90
C PHE A 755 14.44 -6.83 14.26
N GLY A 756 14.58 -7.16 12.98
CA GLY A 756 15.77 -6.92 12.17
C GLY A 756 16.94 -7.88 12.42
N GLU A 757 17.92 -7.81 11.52
CA GLU A 757 19.11 -8.68 11.49
C GLU A 757 19.93 -8.60 12.79
N ARG A 758 20.00 -7.43 13.43
CA ARG A 758 20.70 -7.23 14.70
C ARG A 758 20.12 -8.09 15.82
N THR A 759 18.79 -8.22 15.88
CA THR A 759 18.10 -9.06 16.88
C THR A 759 18.32 -10.54 16.60
N LEU A 760 18.28 -10.94 15.32
CA LEU A 760 18.59 -12.33 14.92
C LEU A 760 20.04 -12.70 15.26
N LYS A 761 21.02 -11.84 14.95
CA LYS A 761 22.43 -12.06 15.28
C LYS A 761 22.65 -12.17 16.80
N ALA A 762 22.02 -11.31 17.61
CA ALA A 762 22.07 -11.42 19.06
C ALA A 762 21.48 -12.74 19.60
N LEU A 763 20.34 -13.19 19.05
CA LEU A 763 19.76 -14.49 19.40
C LEU A 763 20.67 -15.65 19.02
N LYS A 764 21.18 -15.68 17.78
CA LYS A 764 22.07 -16.75 17.31
C LYS A 764 23.39 -16.76 18.07
N LEU A 765 23.91 -15.61 18.47
CA LEU A 765 25.09 -15.49 19.34
C LEU A 765 24.84 -16.16 20.70
N ALA A 766 23.71 -15.90 21.34
CA ALA A 766 23.34 -16.57 22.58
C ALA A 766 23.19 -18.10 22.38
N GLN A 767 22.42 -18.54 21.37
CA GLN A 767 22.17 -19.95 21.10
C GLN A 767 23.46 -20.75 20.82
N ILE A 768 24.35 -20.21 19.96
CA ILE A 768 25.59 -20.87 19.58
C ILE A 768 26.59 -20.87 20.75
N SER A 769 26.71 -19.77 21.50
CA SER A 769 27.57 -19.69 22.70
C SER A 769 27.11 -20.63 23.83
N GLN A 770 25.80 -20.80 24.00
CA GLN A 770 25.24 -21.75 24.97
C GLN A 770 25.50 -23.21 24.57
N LYS A 771 25.50 -23.50 23.26
CA LYS A 771 25.70 -24.86 22.75
C LYS A 771 27.17 -25.28 22.68
N PHE A 772 28.05 -24.34 22.32
CA PHE A 772 29.49 -24.55 22.17
C PHE A 772 30.28 -23.59 23.08
N PRO A 773 30.13 -23.67 24.42
CA PRO A 773 30.71 -22.70 25.36
C PRO A 773 32.25 -22.74 25.46
N LYS A 774 32.91 -23.65 24.73
CA LYS A 774 34.38 -23.75 24.62
C LYS A 774 34.93 -23.15 23.31
N ALA A 775 34.07 -22.87 22.34
CA ALA A 775 34.48 -22.24 21.08
C ALA A 775 34.82 -20.76 21.32
N ASP A 776 35.85 -20.26 20.64
CA ASP A 776 36.27 -18.86 20.79
C ASP A 776 35.28 -17.88 20.15
N PHE A 777 35.31 -16.62 20.61
CA PHE A 777 34.37 -15.60 20.16
C PHE A 777 34.48 -15.28 18.66
N VAL A 778 35.65 -15.41 18.03
CA VAL A 778 35.83 -15.12 16.59
C VAL A 778 35.14 -16.22 15.77
N THR A 779 35.37 -17.48 16.13
CA THR A 779 34.69 -18.65 15.53
C THR A 779 33.17 -18.57 15.70
N VAL A 780 32.69 -18.25 16.91
CA VAL A 780 31.25 -18.10 17.18
C VAL A 780 30.66 -16.92 16.41
N ASN A 781 31.31 -15.74 16.41
CA ASN A 781 30.79 -14.55 15.70
C ASN A 781 30.75 -14.74 14.18
N LYS A 782 31.70 -15.50 13.61
CA LYS A 782 31.63 -15.93 12.20
C LYS A 782 30.42 -16.84 11.97
N LEU A 783 30.25 -17.91 12.75
CA LEU A 783 29.09 -18.81 12.65
C LEU A 783 27.76 -18.06 12.76
N VAL A 784 27.65 -17.10 13.67
CA VAL A 784 26.47 -16.22 13.83
C VAL A 784 26.19 -15.40 12.58
N THR A 785 27.23 -14.88 11.93
CA THR A 785 27.12 -14.07 10.73
C THR A 785 26.70 -14.92 9.53
N ASP A 786 27.36 -16.06 9.33
CA ASP A 786 27.08 -17.00 8.25
C ASP A 786 25.66 -17.57 8.38
N VAL A 787 25.26 -18.03 9.58
CA VAL A 787 23.89 -18.51 9.88
C VAL A 787 22.83 -17.42 9.71
N ALA A 788 23.15 -16.16 10.03
CA ALA A 788 22.22 -15.05 9.80
C ALA A 788 22.05 -14.72 8.31
N ASN A 789 23.11 -14.84 7.50
CA ASN A 789 23.06 -14.69 6.04
C ASN A 789 22.28 -15.85 5.41
N MET A 790 22.63 -17.11 5.72
CA MET A 790 21.88 -18.30 5.31
C MET A 790 20.38 -18.13 5.61
N HIS A 791 20.00 -17.78 6.85
CA HIS A 791 18.59 -17.56 7.16
C HIS A 791 17.97 -16.38 6.41
N LYS A 792 18.71 -15.29 6.12
CA LYS A 792 18.24 -14.15 5.32
C LYS A 792 17.86 -14.59 3.91
N ASP A 793 18.66 -15.44 3.30
CA ASP A 793 18.44 -15.89 1.92
C ASP A 793 17.41 -17.05 1.86
N CYS A 794 17.42 -17.97 2.84
CA CYS A 794 16.31 -18.91 3.08
C CYS A 794 14.96 -18.18 3.31
N CYS A 795 14.93 -17.06 4.04
CA CYS A 795 13.73 -16.25 4.29
C CYS A 795 13.29 -15.38 3.11
N ARG A 796 14.16 -15.20 2.09
CA ARG A 796 13.84 -14.56 0.81
C ARG A 796 13.33 -15.54 -0.24
N GLY A 797 13.38 -16.84 0.05
CA GLY A 797 12.98 -17.92 -0.87
C GLY A 797 14.11 -18.41 -1.78
N ASP A 798 15.34 -17.92 -1.62
CA ASP A 798 16.49 -18.38 -2.40
C ASP A 798 16.96 -19.73 -1.87
N THR A 799 16.30 -20.79 -2.34
CA THR A 799 16.50 -22.15 -1.84
C THR A 799 17.86 -22.72 -2.23
N LEU A 800 18.43 -22.28 -3.35
CA LEU A 800 19.73 -22.73 -3.82
C LEU A 800 20.86 -22.06 -3.02
N GLN A 801 20.82 -20.75 -2.85
CA GLN A 801 21.80 -20.06 -2.01
C GLN A 801 21.68 -20.50 -0.54
N CYS A 802 20.46 -20.61 -0.01
CA CYS A 802 20.17 -21.18 1.31
C CYS A 802 20.80 -22.56 1.55
N MET A 803 20.81 -23.43 0.53
CA MET A 803 21.42 -24.77 0.62
C MET A 803 22.94 -24.74 0.45
N HIS A 804 23.48 -23.86 -0.41
CA HIS A 804 24.92 -23.62 -0.52
C HIS A 804 25.50 -23.03 0.77
N ASP A 805 24.92 -21.96 1.31
CA ASP A 805 25.33 -21.36 2.58
C ASP A 805 25.27 -22.39 3.73
N ARG A 806 24.23 -23.24 3.73
CA ARG A 806 24.10 -24.32 4.70
C ARG A 806 25.21 -25.37 4.54
N GLU A 807 25.60 -25.71 3.32
CA GLU A 807 26.74 -26.60 3.06
C GLU A 807 28.07 -25.97 3.50
N ASP A 808 28.31 -24.70 3.17
CA ASP A 808 29.51 -23.94 3.57
C ASP A 808 29.62 -23.81 5.10
N ILE A 809 28.51 -23.57 5.80
CA ILE A 809 28.44 -23.58 7.26
C ILE A 809 28.78 -24.98 7.80
N LEU A 810 28.22 -26.05 7.24
CA LEU A 810 28.51 -27.43 7.68
C LEU A 810 29.96 -27.84 7.40
N HIS A 811 30.52 -27.40 6.27
CA HIS A 811 31.92 -27.59 5.93
C HIS A 811 32.82 -26.84 6.92
N TYR A 812 32.53 -25.56 7.19
CA TYR A 812 33.26 -24.76 8.16
C TYR A 812 33.20 -25.36 9.58
N VAL A 813 32.00 -25.77 10.03
CA VAL A 813 31.81 -26.44 11.34
C VAL A 813 32.60 -27.74 11.44
N CYS A 814 32.70 -28.51 10.35
CA CYS A 814 33.42 -29.78 10.34
C CYS A 814 34.94 -29.65 10.11
N THR A 815 35.39 -28.60 9.42
CA THR A 815 36.83 -28.30 9.27
C THR A 815 37.43 -27.81 10.59
N ASN A 816 36.64 -27.10 11.40
CA ASN A 816 37.05 -26.53 12.69
C ASN A 816 36.41 -27.28 13.88
N HIS A 817 36.08 -28.56 13.70
CA HIS A 817 35.30 -29.32 14.70
C HIS A 817 36.05 -29.46 16.04
N ASP A 818 37.38 -29.46 16.00
CA ASP A 818 38.28 -29.56 17.13
C ASP A 818 38.26 -28.31 18.02
N ILE A 819 38.02 -27.14 17.42
CA ILE A 819 37.84 -25.86 18.10
C ILE A 819 36.38 -25.65 18.53
N ILE A 820 35.41 -26.13 17.74
CA ILE A 820 33.98 -25.90 17.98
C ILE A 820 33.39 -26.87 19.01
N SER A 821 33.60 -28.18 18.86
CA SER A 821 33.14 -29.20 19.81
C SER A 821 33.67 -30.60 19.47
N SER A 822 34.31 -31.27 20.43
CA SER A 822 34.73 -32.66 20.25
C SER A 822 33.55 -33.64 20.07
N LYS A 823 32.34 -33.25 20.51
CA LYS A 823 31.12 -34.08 20.43
C LYS A 823 30.55 -34.15 19.01
N ILE A 824 30.77 -33.13 18.17
CA ILE A 824 30.26 -33.14 16.77
C ILE A 824 31.12 -33.92 15.78
N LYS A 825 32.30 -34.43 16.17
CA LYS A 825 33.20 -35.20 15.28
C LYS A 825 32.48 -36.35 14.56
N LYS A 826 31.70 -37.15 15.31
CA LYS A 826 30.88 -38.27 14.78
C LYS A 826 29.73 -37.82 13.88
N CYS A 827 29.35 -36.54 13.90
CA CYS A 827 28.37 -35.97 12.97
C CYS A 827 29.03 -35.58 11.65
N CYS A 828 30.27 -35.09 11.67
CA CYS A 828 31.01 -34.73 10.46
C CYS A 828 31.32 -35.93 9.56
N GLU A 829 31.47 -37.11 10.17
CA GLU A 829 31.58 -38.41 9.49
C GLU A 829 30.28 -38.85 8.79
N LYS A 830 29.13 -38.17 9.00
CA LYS A 830 27.84 -38.51 8.37
C LYS A 830 27.64 -37.86 6.99
N PRO A 831 26.76 -38.43 6.14
CA PRO A 831 26.33 -37.81 4.88
C PRO A 831 25.64 -36.45 5.10
N LEU A 832 25.77 -35.51 4.14
CA LEU A 832 25.42 -34.09 4.27
C LEU A 832 24.07 -33.79 4.96
N LEU A 833 22.98 -34.43 4.54
CA LEU A 833 21.65 -34.24 5.15
C LEU A 833 21.62 -34.67 6.63
N GLN A 834 22.11 -35.88 6.92
CA GLN A 834 22.21 -36.43 8.27
C GLN A 834 23.25 -35.71 9.15
N ARG A 835 24.31 -35.17 8.56
CA ARG A 835 25.33 -34.34 9.22
C ARG A 835 24.69 -33.10 9.80
N SER A 836 23.83 -32.42 9.03
CA SER A 836 23.17 -31.20 9.49
C SER A 836 22.24 -31.45 10.68
N GLU A 837 21.41 -32.48 10.62
CA GLU A 837 20.52 -32.89 11.70
C GLU A 837 21.30 -33.38 12.92
N CYS A 838 22.37 -34.16 12.72
CA CYS A 838 23.23 -34.62 13.81
C CYS A 838 23.94 -33.45 14.51
N ILE A 839 24.46 -32.45 13.79
CA ILE A 839 25.08 -31.27 14.40
C ILE A 839 24.03 -30.43 15.16
N ILE A 840 22.83 -30.25 14.61
CA ILE A 840 21.73 -29.52 15.28
C ILE A 840 21.25 -30.26 16.55
N ASN A 841 21.23 -31.59 16.54
CA ASN A 841 20.78 -32.43 17.66
C ASN A 841 21.93 -32.96 18.54
N ALA A 842 23.18 -32.62 18.25
CA ALA A 842 24.34 -32.99 19.07
C ALA A 842 24.22 -32.40 20.48
N GLU A 843 24.67 -33.17 21.47
CA GLU A 843 24.68 -32.72 22.86
C GLU A 843 25.50 -31.44 23.03
N THR A 844 24.97 -30.52 23.83
CA THR A 844 25.68 -29.33 24.31
C THR A 844 27.03 -29.72 24.90
N ASP A 845 28.07 -28.95 24.58
CA ASP A 845 29.40 -29.15 25.13
C ASP A 845 29.40 -28.92 26.65
N ASP A 846 30.31 -29.60 27.37
CA ASP A 846 30.28 -29.55 28.83
C ASP A 846 30.49 -28.11 29.31
N LYS A 847 29.67 -27.71 30.28
CA LYS A 847 29.72 -26.38 30.91
C LYS A 847 31.17 -26.05 31.28
N PRO A 848 31.64 -24.81 31.05
CA PRO A 848 32.97 -24.40 31.49
C PRO A 848 33.15 -24.69 32.97
N ALA A 849 34.33 -25.19 33.34
CA ALA A 849 34.74 -25.17 34.74
C ALA A 849 34.68 -23.70 35.23
N ASP A 850 34.40 -23.53 36.52
CA ASP A 850 34.34 -22.22 37.19
C ASP A 850 33.10 -21.34 36.93
N LEU A 851 31.96 -21.94 36.57
CA LEU A 851 30.65 -21.26 36.74
C LEU A 851 30.39 -20.92 38.21
N SER A 852 30.04 -19.66 38.50
CA SER A 852 29.89 -19.16 39.87
C SER A 852 28.78 -19.86 40.65
N PRO A 853 28.88 -19.97 41.99
CA PRO A 853 27.90 -20.69 42.81
C PRO A 853 26.45 -20.20 42.64
N HIS A 854 26.23 -18.91 42.41
CA HIS A 854 24.89 -18.31 42.25
C HIS A 854 24.15 -18.77 40.98
N VAL A 855 24.83 -19.25 39.94
CA VAL A 855 24.18 -19.77 38.72
C VAL A 855 23.62 -21.19 38.94
N ARG A 856 24.17 -21.93 39.91
CA ARG A 856 23.80 -23.33 40.19
C ARG A 856 22.46 -23.44 40.91
N GLU A 857 22.18 -22.48 41.79
CA GLU A 857 20.96 -22.42 42.62
C GLU A 857 19.69 -22.11 41.80
N PHE A 858 19.82 -21.47 40.64
CA PHE A 858 18.68 -21.04 39.80
C PHE A 858 18.12 -22.13 38.86
N ILE A 859 18.78 -23.28 38.76
CA ILE A 859 18.41 -24.38 37.84
C ILE A 859 17.64 -25.51 38.56
N GLU A 860 17.67 -25.55 39.90
CA GLU A 860 17.12 -26.66 40.70
C GLU A 860 15.68 -26.44 41.23
N ASP A 861 14.72 -25.97 40.41
CA ASP A 861 13.29 -26.15 40.74
C ASP A 861 12.90 -27.62 40.50
N LYS A 862 12.82 -28.40 41.59
CA LYS A 862 12.50 -29.84 41.59
C LYS A 862 11.00 -30.16 41.51
N GLY A 863 10.12 -29.20 41.20
CA GLY A 863 8.67 -29.40 41.29
C GLY A 863 7.85 -29.23 40.01
N ILE A 864 8.41 -28.84 38.86
CA ILE A 864 7.60 -28.49 37.67
C ILE A 864 7.03 -29.73 36.95
N CYS A 865 7.83 -30.77 36.76
CA CYS A 865 7.44 -31.91 35.92
C CYS A 865 6.58 -32.96 36.64
N ASP A 866 6.76 -33.15 37.95
CA ASP A 866 5.93 -34.07 38.74
C ASP A 866 4.46 -33.64 38.74
N ARG A 867 4.20 -32.32 38.81
CA ARG A 867 2.86 -31.73 38.67
C ARG A 867 2.28 -31.91 37.27
N PHE A 868 3.11 -31.92 36.23
CA PHE A 868 2.69 -32.12 34.84
C PHE A 868 2.35 -33.59 34.54
N ALA A 869 3.03 -34.53 35.20
CA ALA A 869 2.85 -35.97 35.03
C ALA A 869 1.60 -36.52 35.72
N GLN A 870 1.21 -35.96 36.87
CA GLN A 870 0.11 -36.49 37.69
C GLN A 870 -1.30 -36.09 37.21
N GLU A 871 -1.47 -34.97 36.48
CA GLU A 871 -2.79 -34.48 36.05
C GLU A 871 -2.76 -33.80 34.67
N LYS A 872 -2.51 -34.58 33.60
CA LYS A 872 -2.36 -34.07 32.23
C LYS A 872 -3.60 -33.28 31.75
N ASP A 873 -4.80 -33.82 31.95
CA ASP A 873 -6.05 -33.20 31.46
C ASP A 873 -6.45 -31.97 32.27
N THR A 874 -6.26 -31.97 33.60
CA THR A 874 -6.48 -30.80 34.46
C THR A 874 -5.56 -29.63 34.05
N HIS A 875 -4.31 -29.93 33.65
CA HIS A 875 -3.38 -28.91 33.17
C HIS A 875 -3.77 -28.37 31.79
N VAL A 876 -4.24 -29.21 30.86
CA VAL A 876 -4.80 -28.77 29.57
C VAL A 876 -5.99 -27.83 29.79
N ALA A 877 -6.94 -28.22 30.64
CA ALA A 877 -8.12 -27.40 30.94
C ALA A 877 -7.72 -26.05 31.56
N ARG A 878 -6.84 -26.03 32.57
CA ARG A 878 -6.36 -24.80 33.23
C ARG A 878 -5.64 -23.85 32.26
N LEU A 879 -4.85 -24.40 31.34
CA LEU A 879 -4.15 -23.62 30.32
C LEU A 879 -5.11 -23.07 29.26
N LEU A 880 -6.06 -23.88 28.80
CA LEU A 880 -7.12 -23.47 27.86
C LEU A 880 -7.97 -22.34 28.45
N MET A 881 -8.35 -22.44 29.72
CA MET A 881 -9.05 -21.36 30.44
C MET A 881 -8.26 -20.06 30.43
N SER A 882 -6.96 -20.13 30.79
CA SER A 882 -6.08 -18.97 30.87
C SER A 882 -5.95 -18.27 29.52
N PHE A 883 -5.75 -19.03 28.44
CA PHE A 883 -5.65 -18.49 27.08
C PHE A 883 -6.98 -17.93 26.59
N THR A 884 -8.11 -18.60 26.85
CA THR A 884 -9.44 -18.11 26.48
C THR A 884 -9.78 -16.79 27.18
N LYS A 885 -9.37 -16.59 28.44
CA LYS A 885 -9.57 -15.32 29.16
C LYS A 885 -8.70 -14.17 28.65
N LYS A 886 -7.46 -14.45 28.24
CA LYS A 886 -6.47 -13.46 27.75
C LYS A 886 -6.65 -13.09 26.28
N MET A 887 -7.22 -14.00 25.49
CA MET A 887 -7.33 -13.89 24.02
C MET A 887 -8.69 -14.44 23.52
N PRO A 888 -9.84 -13.98 24.06
CA PRO A 888 -11.17 -14.53 23.74
C PRO A 888 -11.59 -14.34 22.27
N GLN A 889 -10.91 -13.50 21.51
CA GLN A 889 -11.12 -13.30 20.07
C GLN A 889 -10.66 -14.48 19.21
N LEU A 890 -9.69 -15.29 19.68
CA LEU A 890 -9.24 -16.50 18.96
C LEU A 890 -10.38 -17.51 18.84
N THR A 891 -10.46 -18.23 17.73
CA THR A 891 -11.45 -19.30 17.54
C THR A 891 -11.21 -20.46 18.51
N SER A 892 -12.25 -21.27 18.78
CA SER A 892 -12.14 -22.43 19.66
C SER A 892 -11.09 -23.43 19.17
N ALA A 893 -11.01 -23.64 17.84
CA ALA A 893 -10.00 -24.46 17.20
C ALA A 893 -8.56 -23.93 17.43
N GLU A 894 -8.33 -22.62 17.35
CA GLU A 894 -7.02 -22.00 17.61
C GLU A 894 -6.62 -22.11 19.09
N LEU A 895 -7.54 -21.83 20.01
CA LEU A 895 -7.31 -21.95 21.45
C LEU A 895 -6.96 -23.40 21.85
N ILE A 896 -7.67 -24.38 21.31
CA ILE A 896 -7.38 -25.81 21.48
C ILE A 896 -6.02 -26.16 20.87
N LYS A 897 -5.73 -25.71 19.64
CA LYS A 897 -4.45 -25.95 18.94
C LYS A 897 -3.26 -25.45 19.74
N PHE A 898 -3.26 -24.17 20.14
CA PHE A 898 -2.15 -23.58 20.89
C PHE A 898 -1.98 -24.27 22.25
N THR A 899 -3.07 -24.57 22.96
CA THR A 899 -3.03 -25.29 24.23
C THR A 899 -2.41 -26.69 24.06
N LYS A 900 -2.84 -27.46 23.05
CA LYS A 900 -2.28 -28.79 22.74
C LYS A 900 -0.78 -28.71 22.38
N GLN A 901 -0.34 -27.70 21.63
CA GLN A 901 1.09 -27.46 21.36
C GLN A 901 1.88 -27.22 22.66
N MET A 902 1.39 -26.35 23.56
CA MET A 902 2.05 -26.08 24.85
C MET A 902 2.15 -27.33 25.74
N THR A 903 1.08 -28.13 25.83
CA THR A 903 1.08 -29.37 26.63
C THR A 903 2.01 -30.44 26.03
N ALA A 904 2.14 -30.51 24.71
CA ALA A 904 3.10 -31.38 24.05
C ALA A 904 4.56 -30.96 24.37
N ILE A 905 4.86 -29.66 24.38
CA ILE A 905 6.17 -29.13 24.79
C ILE A 905 6.49 -29.49 26.24
N GLY A 906 5.54 -29.27 27.17
CA GLY A 906 5.71 -29.67 28.57
C GLY A 906 6.00 -31.17 28.70
N SER A 907 5.24 -32.01 27.99
CA SER A 907 5.42 -33.47 27.96
C SER A 907 6.80 -33.89 27.40
N LYS A 908 7.29 -33.20 26.36
CA LYS A 908 8.59 -33.45 25.71
C LYS A 908 9.76 -33.03 26.59
N CYS A 909 9.72 -31.81 27.13
CA CYS A 909 10.83 -31.24 27.90
C CYS A 909 10.93 -31.82 29.31
N CYS A 910 9.83 -32.28 29.91
CA CYS A 910 9.84 -32.93 31.23
C CYS A 910 10.43 -34.35 31.26
N GLN A 911 10.74 -34.93 30.10
CA GLN A 911 11.47 -36.20 30.00
C GLN A 911 13.00 -36.01 29.97
N LEU A 912 13.47 -34.75 29.97
CA LEU A 912 14.90 -34.41 29.93
C LEU A 912 15.46 -34.19 31.34
N SER A 913 16.78 -34.33 31.48
CA SER A 913 17.49 -33.99 32.72
C SER A 913 17.30 -32.52 33.10
N GLN A 914 17.40 -32.21 34.40
CA GLN A 914 17.04 -30.89 34.95
C GLN A 914 17.86 -29.73 34.35
N ASP A 915 19.08 -30.00 33.90
CA ASP A 915 19.95 -29.06 33.19
C ASP A 915 19.58 -28.84 31.70
N LYS A 916 18.82 -29.75 31.10
CA LYS A 916 18.30 -29.70 29.72
C LYS A 916 16.82 -29.26 29.64
N LEU A 917 16.08 -29.39 30.74
CA LEU A 917 14.66 -29.04 30.89
C LEU A 917 14.38 -27.57 30.55
N LEU A 918 15.07 -26.63 31.22
CA LEU A 918 14.81 -25.19 31.05
C LEU A 918 15.13 -24.69 29.62
N PRO A 919 16.30 -25.01 29.01
CA PRO A 919 16.57 -24.67 27.61
C PRO A 919 15.53 -25.23 26.63
N CYS A 920 15.09 -26.49 26.81
CA CYS A 920 14.04 -27.09 26.00
C CYS A 920 12.72 -26.32 26.12
N ALA A 921 12.32 -25.96 27.34
CA ALA A 921 11.09 -25.24 27.60
C ALA A 921 11.14 -23.80 27.07
N GLU A 922 12.28 -23.11 27.13
CA GLU A 922 12.45 -21.77 26.57
C GLU A 922 12.38 -21.75 25.05
N GLU A 923 13.14 -22.60 24.37
CA GLU A 923 13.22 -22.61 22.90
C GLU A 923 11.86 -22.97 22.27
N ASN A 924 11.24 -24.06 22.72
CA ASN A 924 10.01 -24.54 22.08
C ASN A 924 8.79 -23.66 22.44
N LEU A 925 8.74 -23.04 23.62
CA LEU A 925 7.66 -22.13 23.99
C LEU A 925 7.65 -20.87 23.12
N ASP A 926 8.82 -20.28 22.83
CA ASP A 926 8.89 -19.07 22.01
C ASP A 926 8.46 -19.29 20.55
N LEU A 927 8.56 -20.53 20.03
CA LEU A 927 7.98 -20.88 18.72
C LEU A 927 6.45 -20.68 18.71
N VAL A 928 5.75 -21.16 19.74
CA VAL A 928 4.28 -21.06 19.85
C VAL A 928 3.85 -19.62 20.15
N LEU A 929 4.57 -18.91 21.03
CA LEU A 929 4.31 -17.48 21.27
C LEU A 929 4.56 -16.63 20.02
N GLY A 930 5.57 -16.99 19.21
CA GLY A 930 5.79 -16.37 17.92
C GLY A 930 4.75 -16.74 16.87
N GLU A 931 4.13 -17.93 16.94
CA GLU A 931 3.00 -18.32 16.09
C GLU A 931 1.77 -17.44 16.40
N ILE A 932 1.45 -17.24 17.69
CA ILE A 932 0.39 -16.32 18.14
C ILE A 932 0.66 -14.88 17.65
N CYS A 933 1.91 -14.40 17.76
CA CYS A 933 2.27 -13.08 17.26
C CYS A 933 2.25 -12.95 15.72
N ARG A 934 2.44 -14.04 14.97
CA ARG A 934 2.22 -14.05 13.50
C ARG A 934 0.73 -13.99 13.19
N ARG A 935 -0.10 -14.79 13.87
CA ARG A 935 -1.57 -14.80 13.75
C ARG A 935 -2.20 -13.43 14.05
N HIS A 936 -1.70 -12.73 15.07
CA HIS A 936 -2.15 -11.38 15.43
C HIS A 936 -1.85 -10.32 14.36
N LEU A 937 -0.78 -10.48 13.56
CA LEU A 937 -0.43 -9.52 12.51
C LEU A 937 -1.33 -9.63 11.27
N THR A 938 -1.97 -10.78 11.05
CA THR A 938 -2.90 -11.00 9.94
C THR A 938 -4.31 -10.54 10.28
N ASP A 939 -4.75 -10.79 11.51
CA ASP A 939 -6.05 -10.38 12.03
C ASP A 939 -5.90 -10.06 13.54
N PRO A 940 -6.10 -8.79 13.97
CA PRO A 940 -5.77 -8.34 15.32
C PRO A 940 -6.61 -8.98 16.43
N ILE A 941 -5.93 -9.73 17.31
CA ILE A 941 -6.54 -10.37 18.50
C ILE A 941 -7.06 -9.32 19.51
N ASN A 942 -6.16 -8.60 20.20
CA ASN A 942 -6.51 -7.50 21.10
C ASN A 942 -5.32 -6.55 21.36
N PRO A 943 -5.53 -5.37 21.99
CA PRO A 943 -4.45 -4.40 22.25
C PRO A 943 -3.32 -4.93 23.14
N GLY A 944 -3.62 -5.80 24.10
CA GLY A 944 -2.61 -6.41 24.99
C GLY A 944 -1.64 -7.32 24.24
N VAL A 945 -2.17 -8.20 23.37
CA VAL A 945 -1.36 -9.02 22.47
C VAL A 945 -0.60 -8.13 21.46
N CYS A 946 -1.23 -7.07 20.95
CA CYS A 946 -0.56 -6.11 20.07
C CYS A 946 0.71 -5.52 20.72
N HIS A 947 0.57 -5.02 21.95
CA HIS A 947 1.71 -4.51 22.75
C HIS A 947 2.77 -5.60 22.95
N CYS A 948 2.41 -6.76 23.51
CA CYS A 948 3.39 -7.83 23.79
C CYS A 948 4.09 -8.39 22.54
N CYS A 949 3.43 -8.36 21.38
CA CYS A 949 4.02 -8.80 20.13
C CYS A 949 4.82 -7.72 19.39
N SER A 950 4.71 -6.43 19.76
CA SER A 950 5.40 -5.30 19.11
C SER A 950 6.54 -4.70 19.93
N SER A 951 6.41 -4.62 21.26
CA SER A 951 7.34 -3.86 22.13
C SER A 951 8.78 -4.37 22.14
N SER A 952 9.01 -5.66 22.45
CA SER A 952 10.36 -6.23 22.54
C SER A 952 10.33 -7.75 22.42
N TYR A 953 11.21 -8.29 21.59
CA TYR A 953 11.34 -9.74 21.42
C TYR A 953 11.74 -10.44 22.75
N ALA A 954 12.74 -9.91 23.45
CA ALA A 954 13.22 -10.46 24.71
C ALA A 954 12.17 -10.42 25.85
N LEU A 955 11.20 -9.50 25.76
CA LEU A 955 10.13 -9.37 26.76
C LEU A 955 8.79 -10.00 26.32
N ARG A 956 8.72 -10.61 25.13
CA ARG A 956 7.49 -11.22 24.58
C ARG A 956 6.88 -12.25 25.54
N ARG A 957 7.68 -13.20 26.02
CA ARG A 957 7.25 -14.25 26.97
C ARG A 957 6.73 -13.67 28.30
N PRO A 958 7.50 -12.86 29.06
CA PRO A 958 6.99 -12.30 30.31
C PRO A 958 5.81 -11.33 30.10
N CYS A 959 5.69 -10.68 28.93
CA CYS A 959 4.53 -9.85 28.60
C CYS A 959 3.26 -10.70 28.37
N LEU A 960 3.29 -11.67 27.45
CA LEU A 960 2.15 -12.57 27.19
C LEU A 960 1.74 -13.37 28.43
N GLY A 961 2.72 -13.78 29.26
CA GLY A 961 2.49 -14.42 30.55
C GLY A 961 1.71 -13.54 31.55
N LYS A 962 1.92 -12.22 31.50
CA LYS A 962 1.29 -11.21 32.39
C LYS A 962 -0.02 -10.60 31.86
N LEU A 963 -0.46 -10.93 30.64
CA LEU A 963 -1.77 -10.47 30.15
C LEU A 963 -2.88 -10.85 31.14
N GLU A 964 -3.78 -9.92 31.44
CA GLU A 964 -4.95 -10.16 32.29
C GLU A 964 -6.15 -10.56 31.42
N VAL A 965 -7.36 -10.54 31.99
CA VAL A 965 -8.60 -10.75 31.22
C VAL A 965 -8.78 -9.57 30.27
N ASP A 966 -9.19 -9.81 29.03
CA ASP A 966 -9.45 -8.72 28.09
C ASP A 966 -10.77 -7.99 28.42
N GLU A 967 -10.66 -6.81 29.01
CA GLU A 967 -11.79 -5.96 29.39
C GLU A 967 -12.56 -5.38 28.18
N HIS A 968 -11.98 -5.39 26.98
CA HIS A 968 -12.61 -4.87 25.76
C HIS A 968 -13.39 -5.95 24.99
N TYR A 969 -13.34 -7.21 25.44
CA TYR A 969 -14.05 -8.30 24.79
C TYR A 969 -15.55 -8.25 25.13
N VAL A 970 -16.39 -8.11 24.09
CA VAL A 970 -17.84 -8.22 24.19
C VAL A 970 -18.21 -9.70 24.35
N PRO A 971 -18.84 -10.12 25.47
CA PRO A 971 -19.23 -11.52 25.66
C PRO A 971 -20.26 -11.99 24.62
N LEU A 972 -20.27 -13.29 24.35
CA LEU A 972 -21.29 -13.90 23.49
C LEU A 972 -22.68 -13.65 24.08
N SER A 973 -23.66 -13.36 23.22
CA SER A 973 -25.06 -13.31 23.65
C SER A 973 -25.60 -14.73 23.84
N LEU A 974 -26.43 -14.95 24.86
CA LEU A 974 -27.04 -16.25 25.12
C LEU A 974 -28.10 -16.56 24.05
N THR A 975 -27.73 -17.30 23.01
CA THR A 975 -28.67 -17.85 22.02
C THR A 975 -29.02 -19.31 22.38
N PRO A 976 -30.19 -19.83 21.94
CA PRO A 976 -30.55 -21.24 22.14
C PRO A 976 -29.50 -22.21 21.60
N ASP A 977 -28.80 -21.83 20.53
CA ASP A 977 -27.81 -22.66 19.85
C ASP A 977 -26.43 -22.66 20.54
N LEU A 978 -26.15 -21.72 21.46
CA LEU A 978 -24.82 -21.55 22.07
C LEU A 978 -24.41 -22.77 22.93
N PHE A 979 -25.40 -23.46 23.50
CA PHE A 979 -25.24 -24.68 24.29
C PHE A 979 -26.24 -25.76 23.85
N THR A 980 -26.26 -26.11 22.56
CA THR A 980 -27.06 -27.24 22.09
C THR A 980 -26.46 -28.56 22.58
N PHE A 981 -27.22 -29.30 23.40
CA PHE A 981 -26.88 -30.67 23.78
C PHE A 981 -27.67 -31.65 22.90
N ARG A 982 -27.01 -32.71 22.44
CA ARG A 982 -27.55 -33.76 21.55
C ARG A 982 -27.07 -35.14 21.98
N GLU A 983 -27.66 -36.21 21.44
CA GLU A 983 -27.28 -37.60 21.77
C GLU A 983 -25.81 -37.92 21.44
N ASP A 984 -25.22 -37.15 20.52
CA ASP A 984 -23.83 -37.28 20.08
C ASP A 984 -22.78 -36.95 21.18
N LEU A 985 -23.24 -36.47 22.35
CA LEU A 985 -22.47 -36.35 23.59
C LEU A 985 -22.33 -37.67 24.35
N CYS A 986 -23.08 -38.70 23.97
CA CYS A 986 -22.99 -40.07 24.48
C CYS A 986 -22.00 -40.95 23.70
N THR A 987 -21.18 -40.36 22.83
CA THR A 987 -20.12 -41.10 22.13
C THR A 987 -19.18 -41.80 23.11
N THR A 988 -18.80 -43.03 22.75
CA THR A 988 -17.78 -43.83 23.45
C THR A 988 -16.36 -43.45 23.03
N GLU A 989 -16.20 -42.62 21.99
CA GLU A 989 -14.90 -42.11 21.55
C GLU A 989 -14.39 -41.01 22.49
N GLU A 990 -13.39 -41.35 23.30
CA GLU A 990 -12.87 -40.45 24.33
C GLU A 990 -12.26 -39.16 23.76
N GLU A 991 -11.56 -39.20 22.62
CA GLU A 991 -11.00 -38.00 21.98
C GLU A 991 -12.09 -37.04 21.49
N THR A 992 -13.11 -37.57 20.80
CA THR A 992 -14.27 -36.82 20.29
C THR A 992 -15.05 -36.18 21.46
N LEU A 993 -15.18 -36.90 22.56
CA LEU A 993 -15.81 -36.44 23.80
C LEU A 993 -15.00 -35.34 24.51
N GLN A 994 -13.67 -35.44 24.50
CA GLN A 994 -12.79 -34.40 25.07
C GLN A 994 -12.76 -33.13 24.21
N HIS A 995 -12.85 -33.24 22.87
CA HIS A 995 -12.99 -32.08 21.99
C HIS A 995 -14.24 -31.26 22.33
N LYS A 996 -15.41 -31.91 22.43
CA LYS A 996 -16.68 -31.26 22.78
C LYS A 996 -16.65 -30.61 24.16
N LYS A 997 -16.03 -31.24 25.16
CA LYS A 997 -15.79 -30.63 26.48
C LYS A 997 -14.94 -29.36 26.39
N GLN A 998 -13.90 -29.35 25.55
CA GLN A 998 -13.04 -28.18 25.34
C GLN A 998 -13.79 -27.04 24.65
N GLU A 999 -14.60 -27.32 23.63
CA GLU A 999 -15.42 -26.30 22.96
C GLU A 999 -16.48 -25.70 23.88
N MET A 1000 -17.19 -26.54 24.65
CA MET A 1000 -18.19 -26.07 25.62
C MET A 1000 -17.54 -25.19 26.71
N LEU A 1001 -16.35 -25.58 27.19
CA LEU A 1001 -15.55 -24.78 28.15
C LEU A 1001 -15.16 -23.41 27.56
N ILE A 1002 -14.75 -23.36 26.30
CA ILE A 1002 -14.40 -22.11 25.62
C ILE A 1002 -15.65 -21.22 25.46
N ASN A 1003 -16.76 -21.78 24.97
CA ASN A 1003 -18.02 -21.04 24.79
C ASN A 1003 -18.53 -20.48 26.13
N LEU A 1004 -18.42 -21.24 27.22
CA LEU A 1004 -18.77 -20.78 28.56
C LEU A 1004 -17.91 -19.61 29.05
N ILE A 1005 -16.60 -19.64 28.80
CA ILE A 1005 -15.72 -18.53 29.17
C ILE A 1005 -15.95 -17.32 28.26
N LYS A 1006 -16.24 -17.53 26.98
CA LYS A 1006 -16.63 -16.47 26.04
C LYS A 1006 -18.01 -15.87 26.33
N TYR A 1007 -18.90 -16.62 26.98
CA TYR A 1007 -20.17 -16.13 27.51
C TYR A 1007 -19.98 -15.38 28.83
N LYS A 1008 -19.13 -15.90 29.72
CA LYS A 1008 -18.90 -15.35 31.08
C LYS A 1008 -17.39 -15.26 31.39
N PRO A 1009 -16.64 -14.27 30.85
CA PRO A 1009 -15.19 -14.18 30.99
C PRO A 1009 -14.70 -14.15 32.46
N GLN A 1010 -15.53 -13.56 33.33
CA GLN A 1010 -15.28 -13.43 34.77
C GLN A 1010 -15.70 -14.65 35.60
N ILE A 1011 -16.02 -15.80 34.98
CA ILE A 1011 -16.36 -17.04 35.71
C ILE A 1011 -15.22 -17.47 36.65
N THR A 1012 -15.53 -17.74 37.92
CA THR A 1012 -14.54 -18.16 38.92
C THR A 1012 -14.19 -19.65 38.74
N GLN A 1013 -13.05 -20.08 39.30
CA GLN A 1013 -12.65 -21.49 39.25
C GLN A 1013 -13.68 -22.39 39.96
N GLU A 1014 -14.27 -21.94 41.07
CA GLU A 1014 -15.31 -22.65 41.82
C GLU A 1014 -16.60 -22.80 41.00
N GLN A 1015 -17.07 -21.70 40.38
CA GLN A 1015 -18.23 -21.71 39.49
C GLN A 1015 -18.01 -22.68 38.33
N LEU A 1016 -16.81 -22.68 37.73
CA LEU A 1016 -16.52 -23.57 36.62
C LEU A 1016 -16.47 -25.04 37.05
N THR A 1017 -15.87 -25.36 38.20
CA THR A 1017 -15.87 -26.73 38.74
C THR A 1017 -17.30 -27.21 38.99
N SER A 1018 -18.16 -26.34 39.55
CA SER A 1018 -19.59 -26.63 39.77
C SER A 1018 -20.34 -26.91 38.46
N VAL A 1019 -20.17 -26.06 37.44
CA VAL A 1019 -20.75 -26.28 36.10
C VAL A 1019 -20.26 -27.57 35.46
N THR A 1020 -18.95 -27.85 35.56
CA THR A 1020 -18.34 -29.05 34.95
C THR A 1020 -18.90 -30.33 35.58
N ALA A 1021 -19.11 -30.32 36.91
CA ALA A 1021 -19.76 -31.42 37.62
C ALA A 1021 -21.25 -31.56 37.22
N ALA A 1022 -21.99 -30.45 37.09
CA ALA A 1022 -23.38 -30.46 36.65
C ALA A 1022 -23.53 -31.03 35.23
N PHE A 1023 -22.67 -30.62 34.29
CA PHE A 1023 -22.62 -31.16 32.94
C PHE A 1023 -22.29 -32.67 32.92
N ALA A 1024 -21.32 -33.11 33.72
CA ALA A 1024 -20.97 -34.52 33.82
C ALA A 1024 -22.16 -35.38 34.31
N ALA A 1025 -22.88 -34.91 35.34
CA ALA A 1025 -24.06 -35.57 35.87
C ALA A 1025 -25.25 -35.56 34.89
N MET A 1026 -25.47 -34.45 34.18
CA MET A 1026 -26.48 -34.34 33.12
C MET A 1026 -26.21 -35.35 32.00
N ARG A 1027 -24.97 -35.40 31.50
CA ARG A 1027 -24.56 -36.34 30.45
C ARG A 1027 -24.71 -37.79 30.92
N GLU A 1028 -24.27 -38.12 32.13
CA GLU A 1028 -24.42 -39.48 32.67
C GLU A 1028 -25.89 -39.90 32.75
N ARG A 1029 -26.79 -38.98 33.14
CA ARG A 1029 -28.24 -39.21 33.19
C ARG A 1029 -28.81 -39.44 31.80
N CYS A 1030 -28.65 -38.50 30.87
CA CYS A 1030 -29.27 -38.59 29.55
C CYS A 1030 -28.68 -39.69 28.65
N CYS A 1031 -27.42 -40.10 28.84
CA CYS A 1031 -26.87 -41.25 28.12
C CYS A 1031 -27.37 -42.61 28.65
N LYS A 1032 -28.05 -42.63 29.80
CA LYS A 1032 -28.74 -43.79 30.37
C LYS A 1032 -30.26 -43.76 30.15
N ASP A 1033 -30.78 -42.74 29.50
CA ASP A 1033 -32.21 -42.61 29.15
C ASP A 1033 -32.51 -43.42 27.86
N ASP A 1034 -33.75 -43.88 27.74
CA ASP A 1034 -34.24 -44.62 26.57
C ASP A 1034 -34.46 -43.68 25.37
N ASP A 1035 -34.78 -42.40 25.62
CA ASP A 1035 -34.85 -41.34 24.59
C ASP A 1035 -33.84 -40.23 24.91
N ARG A 1036 -32.62 -40.42 24.40
CA ARG A 1036 -31.46 -39.57 24.68
C ARG A 1036 -31.65 -38.13 24.17
N GLU A 1037 -32.18 -37.97 22.95
CA GLU A 1037 -32.44 -36.64 22.39
C GLU A 1037 -33.54 -35.91 23.15
N ALA A 1038 -34.65 -36.59 23.49
CA ALA A 1038 -35.68 -35.96 24.33
C ALA A 1038 -35.14 -35.56 25.71
N CYS A 1039 -34.24 -36.36 26.31
CA CYS A 1039 -33.58 -36.00 27.56
C CYS A 1039 -32.69 -34.76 27.43
N PHE A 1040 -31.81 -34.69 26.41
CA PHE A 1040 -30.94 -33.53 26.22
C PHE A 1040 -31.73 -32.26 25.86
N ALA A 1041 -32.74 -32.36 24.99
CA ALA A 1041 -33.62 -31.23 24.68
C ALA A 1041 -34.37 -30.70 25.93
N LYS A 1042 -34.80 -31.60 26.82
CA LYS A 1042 -35.48 -31.26 28.07
C LYS A 1042 -34.56 -30.62 29.11
N GLU A 1043 -33.31 -31.08 29.24
CA GLU A 1043 -32.33 -30.46 30.13
C GLU A 1043 -31.82 -29.11 29.56
N ALA A 1044 -31.71 -28.96 28.23
CA ALA A 1044 -31.43 -27.68 27.56
C ALA A 1044 -32.56 -26.64 27.75
N GLY A 1045 -33.82 -27.09 27.77
CA GLY A 1045 -35.00 -26.23 28.00
C GLY A 1045 -35.16 -25.71 29.43
N ARG A 1046 -34.37 -26.18 30.41
CA ARG A 1046 -34.38 -25.68 31.78
C ARG A 1046 -33.51 -24.42 31.91
N ASN A 1047 -34.14 -23.26 31.65
CA ASN A 1047 -33.66 -21.88 31.83
C ASN A 1047 -32.17 -21.74 32.25
N PRO A 1048 -31.25 -21.43 31.31
CA PRO A 1048 -29.81 -21.40 31.57
C PRO A 1048 -29.39 -20.50 32.73
N ASP A 1049 -30.07 -19.37 32.96
CA ASP A 1049 -29.74 -18.47 34.08
C ASP A 1049 -29.92 -19.15 35.45
N ALA A 1050 -30.84 -20.10 35.61
CA ALA A 1050 -31.03 -20.82 36.86
C ALA A 1050 -29.84 -21.74 37.18
N ASN A 1051 -29.30 -22.44 36.18
CA ASN A 1051 -28.19 -23.39 36.37
C ASN A 1051 -26.81 -22.69 36.47
N PHE A 1052 -26.66 -21.49 35.92
CA PHE A 1052 -25.37 -20.76 35.86
C PHE A 1052 -25.25 -19.56 36.83
N ALA A 1053 -26.32 -19.18 37.54
CA ALA A 1053 -26.31 -18.11 38.54
C ALA A 1053 -26.29 -18.59 40.00
N SER A 1054 -27.00 -19.66 40.36
CA SER A 1054 -27.07 -20.09 41.76
C SER A 1054 -26.00 -21.12 42.14
N GLY A 1055 -24.90 -20.66 42.72
CA GLY A 1055 -23.95 -21.50 43.47
C GLY A 1055 -24.54 -21.98 44.81
N SER A 1056 -25.70 -22.66 44.77
CA SER A 1056 -26.41 -23.15 45.95
C SER A 1056 -26.93 -24.56 45.72
N SER A 1057 -26.59 -25.45 46.65
CA SER A 1057 -27.12 -26.80 46.74
C SER A 1057 -28.65 -26.83 46.80
N ARG A 1058 -29.31 -27.53 45.86
CA ARG A 1058 -30.54 -28.33 46.07
C ARG A 1058 -30.97 -29.04 44.79
N PHE A 1059 -30.86 -30.36 44.78
CA PHE A 1059 -31.83 -31.25 44.12
C PHE A 1059 -31.77 -32.63 44.80
N ASP A 1060 -32.22 -32.66 46.05
CA ASP A 1060 -32.63 -33.89 46.73
C ASP A 1060 -34.14 -34.09 46.55
N SER A 1061 -34.53 -35.32 46.18
CA SER A 1061 -35.85 -35.93 46.34
C SER A 1061 -37.11 -35.08 46.02
N LYS A 1062 -37.64 -35.22 44.80
CA LYS A 1062 -38.92 -35.92 44.54
C LYS A 1062 -39.19 -36.09 43.05
#